data_AF-A0A8C1FQE3-F1
#
_entry.id   AF-A0A8C1FQE3-F1
#
_cell.length_a   1.000
_cell.length_b   1.000
_cell.length_c   1.000
_cell.angle_alpha   90.00
_cell.angle_beta   90.00
_cell.angle_gamma   90.00
#
_symmetry.space_group_name_H-M   'P 1'
#
loop_
_entity.id
_entity.type
_entity.pdbx_description
1 polymer ?
#
loop_
_entity_poly.entity_id
_entity_poly.type
_entity_poly.pdbx_seq_one_letter_code
_entity_poly.pdbx_strand_id
1 'polypeptide(L)'
;MFTASQTSKTQFLDKARIAREERKGSKEKEKAATQIQALVRRFLCRCRLQREISDAGSTKRNALSIFKIARKLLFILSKEDKLRFEKLCRIILSSMDVENEPKVWYVSLALSKDLTIPWLKQIKDVLWVSCEFLKKLKPDILQDNKLVTLYLSMLITFTDTSTWKIIRGKGEALKPALNRICENIMGHLNQKGFYSVLQILLTNGLARSRPSLSKGTLTAIFTLSLRPVIAAHFSDNLLRSFLLHIMSVPAFISHLNTLTPDCMVTIQTHDLFRKFVLFLSREEQCLDICVCLEGSHTLCLLGNLIQLGYFNVKVLEQEAGHFVKDLTDMLSYSQRYVFQKKSNLTHWHPVLGWFSQTVDYGLNESMPLVTKQLQCLWGVPVICTLFCDVLSKKLETQDPTPPPPAPSSSLQNNLPVKNLFKRAFQKSASVRNILKPVGGKRVDSAEVQKVCSICVLYQTALTTLTQIRLQILTGLTYLDELLPKLWAFICELGPQGGLRLFLECLNNDTEESKQLLAMLMLFCDCSRHLITILDDIEVYEEQISFKMEELVTISSFLNTFIYKMIWDGILENAKGEKLDLFHSVHGWLMVLYERDCRRRFTPEEHWLRKDLKPSLLFQELEKGKKRAQLLLQYIPHVIPHKNRVLLFRNIVTKEKETLGLVETSSASPHVTHITIRRSRMLEDGYDQLRRLPVNSIKGVIRVKFVNDLGMDEAGIDQDGVFKEFLEEIIKKVFNPALNLFKTTSGNERLYPSPTSSIHENHLQLFEFVGKMLGKAMYEGIVVDVPFASFFLSQVLGHHHSTFYSSIDELPSLDSEFYKNLTSIKRYDGDVSDLGLTLSYDEEVMGQLVCHELIPGGKTMPVTNENNAASHSHSLQED
;
A
#
# COMPACT_ATOMS: atom_id res chain seq x y z
N MET A 1 32.24 -70.97 71.94
CA MET A 1 31.39 -69.85 72.41
C MET A 1 31.42 -68.73 71.38
N PHE A 2 30.59 -67.68 71.53
CA PHE A 2 30.41 -66.51 70.62
C PHE A 2 29.40 -66.62 69.46
N THR A 3 28.11 -66.78 69.78
CA THR A 3 26.98 -66.56 68.86
C THR A 3 25.91 -65.58 69.39
N ALA A 4 26.16 -64.91 70.51
CA ALA A 4 25.16 -64.10 71.23
C ALA A 4 25.28 -62.56 71.07
N SER A 5 26.24 -62.06 70.28
CA SER A 5 26.63 -60.63 70.29
C SER A 5 25.98 -59.75 69.22
N GLN A 6 25.34 -60.33 68.18
CA GLN A 6 24.74 -59.52 67.11
C GLN A 6 23.34 -58.98 67.46
N THR A 7 22.52 -59.74 68.17
CA THR A 7 21.10 -59.44 68.43
C THR A 7 20.87 -58.22 69.32
N SER A 8 21.70 -57.98 70.34
CA SER A 8 21.56 -56.78 71.18
C SER A 8 21.95 -55.51 70.43
N LYS A 9 22.95 -55.60 69.52
CA LYS A 9 23.42 -54.47 68.72
C LYS A 9 22.40 -54.05 67.65
N THR A 10 21.74 -55.00 66.99
CA THR A 10 20.63 -54.68 66.07
C THR A 10 19.41 -54.13 66.80
N GLN A 11 18.99 -54.73 67.93
CA GLN A 11 17.89 -54.19 68.75
C GLN A 11 18.18 -52.78 69.28
N PHE A 12 19.42 -52.48 69.68
CA PHE A 12 19.81 -51.13 70.07
C PHE A 12 19.75 -50.14 68.91
N LEU A 13 20.25 -50.54 67.73
CA LEU A 13 20.23 -49.70 66.53
C LEU A 13 18.80 -49.42 66.05
N ASP A 14 17.90 -50.41 66.05
CA ASP A 14 16.49 -50.19 65.68
C ASP A 14 15.73 -49.38 66.74
N LYS A 15 15.94 -49.59 68.03
CA LYS A 15 15.40 -48.68 69.07
C LYS A 15 15.91 -47.26 68.89
N ALA A 16 17.19 -47.08 68.54
CA ALA A 16 17.75 -45.76 68.23
C ALA A 16 17.22 -45.17 66.90
N ARG A 17 16.82 -46.02 65.94
CA ARG A 17 16.20 -45.62 64.66
C ARG A 17 14.76 -45.16 64.87
N ILE A 18 13.93 -45.98 65.54
CA ILE A 18 12.56 -45.65 65.93
C ILE A 18 12.55 -44.35 66.76
N ALA A 19 13.39 -44.26 67.79
CA ALA A 19 13.49 -43.04 68.60
C ALA A 19 14.05 -41.82 67.83
N ARG A 20 14.66 -41.99 66.64
CA ARG A 20 14.99 -40.87 65.73
C ARG A 20 13.81 -40.52 64.82
N GLU A 21 13.10 -41.51 64.32
CA GLU A 21 11.89 -41.37 63.50
C GLU A 21 10.75 -40.68 64.29
N GLU A 22 10.53 -41.06 65.55
CA GLU A 22 9.59 -40.36 66.46
C GLU A 22 10.00 -38.91 66.72
N ARG A 23 11.29 -38.64 67.00
CA ARG A 23 11.79 -37.26 67.18
C ARG A 23 11.70 -36.43 65.90
N LYS A 24 11.83 -37.06 64.72
CA LYS A 24 11.59 -36.41 63.43
C LYS A 24 10.10 -36.08 63.27
N GLY A 25 9.21 -37.04 63.45
CA GLY A 25 7.76 -36.85 63.36
C GLY A 25 7.22 -35.84 64.38
N SER A 26 7.80 -35.78 65.59
CA SER A 26 7.48 -34.76 66.59
C SER A 26 7.89 -33.35 66.13
N LYS A 27 9.11 -33.18 65.60
CA LYS A 27 9.56 -31.91 65.02
C LYS A 27 8.74 -31.49 63.79
N GLU A 28 8.29 -32.45 62.99
CA GLU A 28 7.43 -32.19 61.83
C GLU A 28 6.02 -31.74 62.28
N LYS A 29 5.45 -32.38 63.31
CA LYS A 29 4.20 -31.92 63.97
C LYS A 29 4.34 -30.53 64.58
N GLU A 30 5.43 -30.24 65.28
CA GLU A 30 5.72 -28.93 65.88
C GLU A 30 5.88 -27.83 64.82
N LYS A 31 6.59 -28.13 63.73
CA LYS A 31 6.74 -27.24 62.58
C LYS A 31 5.41 -26.98 61.87
N ALA A 32 4.60 -28.01 61.66
CA ALA A 32 3.25 -27.89 61.11
C ALA A 32 2.33 -27.07 62.03
N ALA A 33 2.34 -27.34 63.34
CA ALA A 33 1.58 -26.56 64.33
C ALA A 33 2.00 -25.08 64.32
N THR A 34 3.30 -24.80 64.22
CA THR A 34 3.83 -23.43 64.11
C THR A 34 3.34 -22.74 62.83
N GLN A 35 3.33 -23.43 61.69
CA GLN A 35 2.78 -22.91 60.44
C GLN A 35 1.27 -22.66 60.52
N ILE A 36 0.50 -23.60 61.09
CA ILE A 36 -0.95 -23.45 61.30
C ILE A 36 -1.24 -22.27 62.24
N GLN A 37 -0.53 -22.15 63.37
CA GLN A 37 -0.68 -21.01 64.27
C GLN A 37 -0.32 -19.67 63.59
N ALA A 38 0.73 -19.64 62.76
CA ALA A 38 1.07 -18.44 61.99
C ALA A 38 -0.03 -18.07 60.98
N LEU A 39 -0.60 -19.06 60.27
CA LEU A 39 -1.71 -18.84 59.34
C LEU A 39 -3.00 -18.39 60.06
N VAL A 40 -3.36 -18.99 61.19
CA VAL A 40 -4.52 -18.60 61.99
C VAL A 40 -4.33 -17.20 62.59
N ARG A 41 -3.16 -16.87 63.15
CA ARG A 41 -2.85 -15.51 63.63
C ARG A 41 -2.91 -14.49 62.49
N ARG A 42 -2.41 -14.83 61.29
CA ARG A 42 -2.51 -13.99 60.08
C ARG A 42 -3.96 -13.80 59.64
N PHE A 43 -4.78 -14.84 59.66
CA PHE A 43 -6.21 -14.78 59.32
C PHE A 43 -6.99 -13.89 60.30
N LEU A 44 -6.89 -14.17 61.61
CA LEU A 44 -7.56 -13.38 62.65
C LEU A 44 -7.12 -11.90 62.65
N CYS A 45 -5.84 -11.62 62.36
CA CYS A 45 -5.34 -10.27 62.17
C CYS A 45 -5.99 -9.57 60.97
N ARG A 46 -6.08 -10.24 59.79
CA ARG A 46 -6.80 -9.70 58.62
C ARG A 46 -8.29 -9.47 58.93
N CYS A 47 -8.95 -10.37 59.65
CA CYS A 47 -10.35 -10.20 60.05
C CYS A 47 -10.57 -9.01 61.00
N ARG A 48 -9.68 -8.78 61.98
CA ARG A 48 -9.73 -7.59 62.85
C ARG A 48 -9.52 -6.30 62.04
N LEU A 49 -8.48 -6.26 61.21
CA LEU A 49 -8.19 -5.12 60.32
C LEU A 49 -9.35 -4.81 59.35
N GLN A 50 -10.06 -5.83 58.88
CA GLN A 50 -11.21 -5.68 57.98
C GLN A 50 -12.42 -5.02 58.65
N ARG A 51 -12.66 -5.27 59.95
CA ARG A 51 -13.70 -4.55 60.72
C ARG A 51 -13.32 -3.08 60.90
N GLU A 52 -12.10 -2.82 61.37
CA GLU A 52 -11.57 -1.46 61.62
C GLU A 52 -11.55 -0.54 60.38
N ILE A 53 -11.54 -1.08 59.16
CA ILE A 53 -11.61 -0.31 57.90
C ILE A 53 -13.06 0.02 57.51
N SER A 54 -14.03 -0.74 58.01
CA SER A 54 -15.45 -0.64 57.58
C SER A 54 -16.22 0.44 58.33
N ASP A 55 -15.99 0.61 59.64
CA ASP A 55 -16.74 1.54 60.50
C ASP A 55 -16.40 3.03 60.28
N ALA A 56 -15.32 3.37 59.58
CA ALA A 56 -14.74 4.72 59.53
C ALA A 56 -15.53 5.74 58.67
N GLY A 57 -16.81 5.51 58.38
CA GLY A 57 -17.48 5.94 57.15
C GLY A 57 -17.75 7.45 56.92
N SER A 58 -17.87 8.28 57.97
CA SER A 58 -18.72 9.50 57.87
C SER A 58 -18.11 10.86 58.22
N THR A 59 -16.84 10.98 58.62
CA THR A 59 -16.27 12.25 59.15
C THR A 59 -15.11 12.82 58.31
N LYS A 60 -14.89 14.15 58.37
CA LYS A 60 -13.70 14.83 57.80
C LYS A 60 -12.43 14.18 58.36
N ARG A 61 -11.66 13.50 57.50
CA ARG A 61 -10.44 12.76 57.90
C ARG A 61 -9.19 13.61 57.68
N ASN A 62 -8.37 13.79 58.72
CA ASN A 62 -7.06 14.41 58.59
C ASN A 62 -6.06 13.47 57.85
N ALA A 63 -5.00 14.04 57.26
CA ALA A 63 -4.07 13.27 56.42
C ALA A 63 -3.46 12.05 57.14
N LEU A 64 -3.12 12.18 58.43
CA LEU A 64 -2.55 11.10 59.23
C LEU A 64 -3.52 9.91 59.43
N SER A 65 -4.83 10.19 59.55
CA SER A 65 -5.85 9.13 59.64
C SER A 65 -6.02 8.38 58.31
N ILE A 66 -5.95 9.09 57.17
CA ILE A 66 -5.96 8.51 55.83
C ILE A 66 -4.73 7.61 55.64
N PHE A 67 -3.53 8.07 55.99
CA PHE A 67 -2.28 7.30 55.94
C PHE A 67 -2.32 6.02 56.81
N LYS A 68 -2.92 6.09 58.00
CA LYS A 68 -3.12 4.91 58.87
C LYS A 68 -4.07 3.89 58.22
N ILE A 69 -5.15 4.34 57.58
CA ILE A 69 -6.15 3.46 56.93
C ILE A 69 -5.59 2.86 55.64
N ALA A 70 -4.91 3.65 54.81
CA ALA A 70 -4.19 3.19 53.62
C ALA A 70 -3.14 2.12 53.95
N ARG A 71 -2.33 2.34 55.01
CA ARG A 71 -1.36 1.34 55.50
C ARG A 71 -2.02 0.01 55.88
N LYS A 72 -3.17 0.06 56.56
CA LYS A 72 -3.94 -1.13 56.93
C LYS A 72 -4.53 -1.84 55.71
N LEU A 73 -5.11 -1.09 54.76
CA LEU A 73 -5.70 -1.67 53.55
C LEU A 73 -4.65 -2.35 52.67
N LEU A 74 -3.54 -1.67 52.35
CA LEU A 74 -2.45 -2.23 51.53
C LEU A 74 -1.84 -3.51 52.11
N PHE A 75 -1.82 -3.66 53.45
CA PHE A 75 -1.34 -4.87 54.10
C PHE A 75 -2.29 -6.08 53.95
N ILE A 76 -3.59 -5.85 53.76
CA ILE A 76 -4.60 -6.92 53.64
C ILE A 76 -5.11 -7.15 52.21
N LEU A 77 -4.86 -6.22 51.29
CA LEU A 77 -5.45 -6.14 49.95
C LEU A 77 -5.31 -7.44 49.15
N SER A 78 -6.44 -7.98 48.66
CA SER A 78 -6.49 -9.06 47.66
C SER A 78 -6.67 -8.51 46.24
N LYS A 79 -6.54 -9.38 45.22
CA LYS A 79 -6.82 -9.02 43.82
C LYS A 79 -8.30 -8.68 43.55
N GLU A 80 -9.20 -9.02 44.48
CA GLU A 80 -10.65 -8.85 44.37
C GLU A 80 -11.17 -7.57 45.07
N ASP A 81 -10.34 -6.91 45.88
CA ASP A 81 -10.72 -5.80 46.77
C ASP A 81 -11.00 -4.45 46.07
N LYS A 82 -11.45 -4.46 44.80
CA LYS A 82 -11.71 -3.29 43.95
C LYS A 82 -12.46 -2.18 44.69
N LEU A 83 -13.62 -2.49 45.29
CA LEU A 83 -14.48 -1.51 45.98
C LEU A 83 -13.83 -0.87 47.23
N ARG A 84 -12.97 -1.63 47.95
CA ARG A 84 -12.24 -1.09 49.11
C ARG A 84 -11.13 -0.13 48.66
N PHE A 85 -10.45 -0.48 47.57
CA PHE A 85 -9.41 0.37 46.98
C PHE A 85 -9.98 1.63 46.33
N GLU A 86 -11.09 1.52 45.58
CA GLU A 86 -11.83 2.66 45.00
C GLU A 86 -12.20 3.69 46.09
N LYS A 87 -12.80 3.23 47.20
CA LYS A 87 -13.14 4.10 48.33
C LYS A 87 -11.90 4.79 48.92
N LEU A 88 -10.75 4.12 48.98
CA LEU A 88 -9.51 4.76 49.41
C LEU A 88 -9.05 5.86 48.43
N CYS A 89 -9.05 5.60 47.13
CA CYS A 89 -8.69 6.60 46.11
C CYS A 89 -9.60 7.82 46.15
N ARG A 90 -10.92 7.64 46.25
CA ARG A 90 -11.88 8.75 46.42
C ARG A 90 -11.60 9.57 47.67
N ILE A 91 -11.29 8.91 48.80
CA ILE A 91 -10.94 9.60 50.05
C ILE A 91 -9.63 10.38 49.93
N ILE A 92 -8.60 9.83 49.28
CA ILE A 92 -7.32 10.53 49.07
C ILE A 92 -7.51 11.77 48.17
N LEU A 93 -8.26 11.65 47.06
CA LEU A 93 -8.52 12.78 46.15
C LEU A 93 -9.35 13.86 46.84
N SER A 94 -10.49 13.51 47.44
CA SER A 94 -11.34 14.48 48.17
C SER A 94 -10.59 15.20 49.30
N SER A 95 -9.59 14.57 49.90
CA SER A 95 -8.68 15.17 50.89
C SER A 95 -7.78 16.26 50.29
N MET A 96 -7.40 16.17 49.02
CA MET A 96 -6.61 17.17 48.28
C MET A 96 -7.45 18.36 47.80
N ASP A 97 -8.75 18.14 47.55
CA ASP A 97 -9.67 19.17 47.07
C ASP A 97 -10.14 20.15 48.14
N VAL A 98 -10.03 19.80 49.44
CA VAL A 98 -10.44 20.68 50.55
C VAL A 98 -9.74 22.03 50.48
N GLU A 99 -10.50 23.11 50.69
CA GLU A 99 -9.99 24.48 50.67
C GLU A 99 -9.42 24.88 52.04
N ASN A 100 -8.33 25.65 52.07
CA ASN A 100 -7.79 26.32 53.26
C ASN A 100 -7.49 25.46 54.51
N GLU A 101 -7.49 24.12 54.41
CA GLU A 101 -7.15 23.18 55.51
C GLU A 101 -5.88 22.35 55.22
N PRO A 102 -4.64 22.91 55.34
CA PRO A 102 -3.41 22.20 54.98
C PRO A 102 -3.11 20.91 55.77
N LYS A 103 -3.81 20.67 56.89
CA LYS A 103 -3.70 19.45 57.71
C LYS A 103 -4.57 18.28 57.19
N VAL A 104 -5.43 18.55 56.20
CA VAL A 104 -6.31 17.55 55.56
C VAL A 104 -5.72 17.04 54.25
N TRP A 105 -5.02 17.88 53.48
CA TRP A 105 -4.34 17.48 52.23
C TRP A 105 -3.40 16.29 52.47
N TYR A 106 -3.65 15.16 51.79
CA TYR A 106 -2.88 13.93 51.99
C TYR A 106 -1.37 14.10 51.71
N VAL A 107 -0.99 15.06 50.86
CA VAL A 107 0.40 15.42 50.58
C VAL A 107 1.10 16.17 51.72
N SER A 108 0.39 16.70 52.72
CA SER A 108 1.03 17.44 53.83
C SER A 108 2.03 16.58 54.62
N LEU A 109 1.81 15.26 54.61
CA LEU A 109 2.70 14.26 55.22
C LEU A 109 4.08 14.19 54.55
N ALA A 110 4.22 14.64 53.29
CA ALA A 110 5.50 14.76 52.61
C ALA A 110 6.41 15.82 53.26
N LEU A 111 5.86 16.78 54.00
CA LEU A 111 6.60 17.82 54.73
C LEU A 111 6.94 17.42 56.18
N SER A 112 6.47 16.27 56.65
CA SER A 112 6.63 15.82 58.04
C SER A 112 7.86 14.93 58.17
N LYS A 113 8.91 15.41 58.88
CA LYS A 113 10.22 14.75 59.04
C LYS A 113 10.15 13.23 59.24
N ASP A 114 9.28 12.76 60.13
CA ASP A 114 9.16 11.33 60.49
C ASP A 114 8.31 10.49 59.52
N LEU A 115 7.57 11.15 58.61
CA LEU A 115 6.56 10.53 57.75
C LEU A 115 6.83 10.66 56.25
N THR A 116 7.70 11.57 55.80
CA THR A 116 8.02 11.74 54.36
C THR A 116 8.41 10.43 53.67
N ILE A 117 9.32 9.64 54.25
CA ILE A 117 9.79 8.38 53.66
C ILE A 117 8.70 7.28 53.73
N PRO A 118 8.04 7.03 54.88
CA PRO A 118 6.88 6.12 54.94
C PRO A 118 5.73 6.50 54.00
N TRP A 119 5.43 7.79 53.84
CA TRP A 119 4.42 8.31 52.93
C TRP A 119 4.82 8.12 51.47
N LEU A 120 6.06 8.43 51.10
CA LEU A 120 6.58 8.26 49.74
C LEU A 120 6.51 6.79 49.29
N LYS A 121 6.84 5.84 50.18
CA LYS A 121 6.63 4.41 49.91
C LYS A 121 5.14 4.09 49.73
N GLN A 122 4.28 4.60 50.62
CA GLN A 122 2.85 4.31 50.57
C GLN A 122 2.18 4.84 49.31
N ILE A 123 2.45 6.09 48.89
CA ILE A 123 1.84 6.65 47.67
C ILE A 123 2.33 5.91 46.42
N LYS A 124 3.61 5.51 46.36
CA LYS A 124 4.14 4.64 45.30
C LYS A 124 3.38 3.31 45.21
N ASP A 125 3.09 2.68 46.34
CA ASP A 125 2.33 1.43 46.39
C ASP A 125 0.85 1.64 45.98
N VAL A 126 0.19 2.73 46.43
CA VAL A 126 -1.18 3.08 46.00
C VAL A 126 -1.25 3.36 44.50
N LEU A 127 -0.35 4.17 43.95
CA LEU A 127 -0.34 4.50 42.52
C LEU A 127 -0.04 3.25 41.67
N TRP A 128 0.87 2.37 42.11
CA TRP A 128 1.10 1.12 41.41
C TRP A 128 -0.10 0.17 41.44
N VAL A 129 -0.81 0.07 42.57
CA VAL A 129 -2.08 -0.68 42.63
C VAL A 129 -3.15 -0.07 41.71
N SER A 130 -3.17 1.27 41.56
CA SER A 130 -4.04 1.96 40.60
C SER A 130 -3.73 1.52 39.16
N CYS A 131 -2.43 1.43 38.80
CA CYS A 131 -1.98 0.91 37.51
C CYS A 131 -2.36 -0.57 37.27
N GLU A 132 -2.22 -1.42 38.29
CA GLU A 132 -2.59 -2.85 38.23
C GLU A 132 -4.10 -3.10 38.16
N PHE A 133 -4.93 -2.11 38.53
CA PHE A 133 -6.35 -2.10 38.22
C PHE A 133 -6.65 -1.53 36.83
N LEU A 134 -5.99 -0.43 36.40
CA LEU A 134 -6.15 0.16 35.05
C LEU A 134 -5.95 -0.86 33.93
N LYS A 135 -4.94 -1.75 34.04
CA LYS A 135 -4.70 -2.87 33.10
C LYS A 135 -5.90 -3.80 32.85
N LYS A 136 -6.93 -3.76 33.70
CA LYS A 136 -8.07 -4.70 33.72
C LYS A 136 -9.42 -4.03 33.44
N LEU A 137 -9.42 -2.74 33.13
CA LEU A 137 -10.63 -1.96 32.89
C LEU A 137 -10.86 -1.79 31.38
N LYS A 138 -12.12 -1.85 30.97
CA LYS A 138 -12.57 -1.60 29.59
C LYS A 138 -13.24 -0.23 29.49
N PRO A 139 -12.66 0.78 28.80
CA PRO A 139 -13.22 2.13 28.75
C PRO A 139 -14.63 2.23 28.13
N ASP A 140 -15.02 1.27 27.29
CA ASP A 140 -16.37 1.12 26.76
C ASP A 140 -17.43 0.76 27.83
N ILE A 141 -17.04 0.16 28.96
CA ILE A 141 -17.95 -0.14 30.05
C ILE A 141 -18.07 1.08 30.98
N LEU A 142 -19.26 1.68 31.08
CA LEU A 142 -19.51 2.91 31.83
C LEU A 142 -19.07 2.87 33.31
N GLN A 143 -19.12 1.70 33.96
CA GLN A 143 -18.62 1.52 35.33
C GLN A 143 -17.09 1.56 35.39
N ASP A 144 -16.43 0.85 34.47
CA ASP A 144 -14.97 0.82 34.37
C ASP A 144 -14.42 2.19 33.95
N ASN A 145 -15.07 2.92 33.04
CA ASN A 145 -14.65 4.27 32.63
C ASN A 145 -14.60 5.26 33.82
N LYS A 146 -15.56 5.17 34.75
CA LYS A 146 -15.55 5.93 36.02
C LYS A 146 -14.36 5.54 36.92
N LEU A 147 -13.94 4.28 36.92
CA LEU A 147 -12.74 3.81 37.62
C LEU A 147 -11.44 4.23 36.91
N VAL A 148 -11.41 4.21 35.57
CA VAL A 148 -10.29 4.72 34.76
C VAL A 148 -10.05 6.19 35.09
N THR A 149 -11.10 7.01 35.06
CA THR A 149 -11.02 8.43 35.41
C THR A 149 -10.52 8.64 36.85
N LEU A 150 -10.99 7.83 37.81
CA LEU A 150 -10.54 7.89 39.21
C LEU A 150 -9.03 7.56 39.36
N TYR A 151 -8.57 6.48 38.72
CA TYR A 151 -7.17 6.03 38.84
C TYR A 151 -6.20 6.90 38.02
N LEU A 152 -6.62 7.44 36.87
CA LEU A 152 -5.87 8.48 36.16
C LEU A 152 -5.81 9.79 36.95
N SER A 153 -6.88 10.17 37.67
CA SER A 153 -6.86 11.35 38.55
C SER A 153 -5.87 11.18 39.70
N MET A 154 -5.85 10.00 40.36
CA MET A 154 -4.81 9.65 41.34
C MET A 154 -3.39 9.83 40.78
N LEU A 155 -3.14 9.32 39.57
CA LEU A 155 -1.85 9.45 38.90
C LEU A 155 -1.52 10.90 38.56
N ILE A 156 -2.46 11.67 38.01
CA ILE A 156 -2.27 13.10 37.69
C ILE A 156 -1.91 13.90 38.94
N THR A 157 -2.66 13.71 40.02
CA THR A 157 -2.47 14.45 41.27
C THR A 157 -1.10 14.17 41.86
N PHE A 158 -0.67 12.92 41.98
CA PHE A 158 0.59 12.60 42.68
C PHE A 158 1.83 12.50 41.78
N THR A 159 1.74 12.94 40.52
CA THR A 159 2.89 13.10 39.60
C THR A 159 3.15 14.56 39.19
N ASP A 160 2.36 15.53 39.65
CA ASP A 160 2.57 16.95 39.34
C ASP A 160 2.18 17.86 40.50
N THR A 161 3.15 18.68 40.89
CA THR A 161 3.08 19.67 41.96
C THR A 161 2.12 20.83 41.67
N SER A 162 1.78 21.10 40.41
CA SER A 162 0.77 22.10 40.02
C SER A 162 -0.60 21.83 40.65
N THR A 163 -0.92 20.56 40.88
CA THR A 163 -2.18 20.09 41.47
C THR A 163 -2.23 20.28 42.99
N TRP A 164 -1.09 20.51 43.64
CA TRP A 164 -1.00 20.55 45.11
C TRP A 164 -1.27 21.96 45.63
N LYS A 165 -2.48 22.17 46.17
CA LYS A 165 -2.88 23.44 46.81
C LYS A 165 -1.86 23.97 47.85
N ILE A 166 -1.07 23.07 48.46
CA ILE A 166 0.02 23.37 49.41
C ILE A 166 1.17 24.20 48.87
N ILE A 167 1.35 24.29 47.54
CA ILE A 167 2.44 25.05 46.92
C ILE A 167 2.07 26.51 46.66
N ARG A 168 0.78 26.88 46.67
CA ARG A 168 0.34 28.25 46.36
C ARG A 168 0.85 29.25 47.41
N GLY A 169 1.37 30.40 46.97
CA GLY A 169 1.84 31.47 47.85
C GLY A 169 3.08 31.06 48.66
N LYS A 170 2.99 31.02 49.99
CA LYS A 170 4.14 30.70 50.87
C LYS A 170 4.73 29.30 50.65
N GLY A 171 4.05 28.42 49.92
CA GLY A 171 4.54 27.08 49.55
C GLY A 171 5.51 27.04 48.35
N GLU A 172 5.66 28.13 47.59
CA GLU A 172 6.40 28.09 46.31
C GLU A 172 7.89 27.74 46.48
N ALA A 173 8.50 28.17 47.58
CA ALA A 173 9.88 27.81 47.95
C ALA A 173 10.10 26.29 48.11
N LEU A 174 9.03 25.51 48.35
CA LEU A 174 9.10 24.04 48.48
C LEU A 174 8.97 23.33 47.11
N LYS A 175 8.54 24.02 46.06
CA LYS A 175 8.27 23.45 44.73
C LYS A 175 9.44 22.63 44.16
N PRO A 176 10.72 23.03 44.25
CA PRO A 176 11.83 22.21 43.74
C PRO A 176 12.01 20.88 44.47
N ALA A 177 11.82 20.86 45.79
CA ALA A 177 11.90 19.63 46.59
C ALA A 177 10.70 18.70 46.34
N LEU A 178 9.51 19.29 46.14
CA LEU A 178 8.27 18.58 45.84
C LEU A 178 8.24 18.03 44.39
N ASN A 179 8.90 18.70 43.44
CA ASN A 179 9.14 18.17 42.09
C ASN A 179 9.99 16.89 42.14
N ARG A 180 11.10 16.90 42.89
CA ARG A 180 11.95 15.70 43.10
C ARG A 180 11.19 14.52 43.70
N ILE A 181 10.15 14.77 44.51
CA ILE A 181 9.25 13.73 44.99
C ILE A 181 8.38 13.16 43.86
N CYS A 182 7.82 14.01 42.99
CA CYS A 182 7.07 13.58 41.80
C CYS A 182 7.95 12.80 40.80
N GLU A 183 9.16 13.27 40.52
CA GLU A 183 10.17 12.57 39.73
C GLU A 183 10.46 11.18 40.30
N ASN A 184 10.68 11.08 41.62
CA ASN A 184 10.96 9.83 42.31
C ASN A 184 9.75 8.87 42.33
N ILE A 185 8.52 9.38 42.26
CA ILE A 185 7.29 8.60 42.05
C ILE A 185 7.21 8.10 40.61
N MET A 186 7.35 8.98 39.61
CA MET A 186 7.30 8.63 38.18
C MET A 186 8.37 7.59 37.82
N GLY A 187 9.61 7.75 38.29
CA GLY A 187 10.67 6.77 38.07
C GLY A 187 10.33 5.38 38.63
N HIS A 188 9.67 5.30 39.78
CA HIS A 188 9.23 4.03 40.38
C HIS A 188 8.07 3.38 39.61
N LEU A 189 7.16 4.18 39.04
CA LEU A 189 6.10 3.66 38.17
C LEU A 189 6.71 3.13 36.86
N ASN A 190 7.62 3.88 36.23
CA ASN A 190 8.31 3.47 35.01
C ASN A 190 9.09 2.17 35.20
N GLN A 191 9.85 2.03 36.30
CA GLN A 191 10.57 0.82 36.68
C GLN A 191 9.69 -0.43 36.85
N LYS A 192 8.37 -0.27 37.04
CA LYS A 192 7.41 -1.38 37.12
C LYS A 192 6.63 -1.62 35.81
N GLY A 193 6.94 -0.89 34.74
CA GLY A 193 6.29 -1.01 33.43
C GLY A 193 5.03 -0.13 33.27
N PHE A 194 5.06 1.12 33.76
CA PHE A 194 3.96 2.07 33.61
C PHE A 194 3.50 2.28 32.16
N TYR A 195 4.42 2.37 31.21
CA TYR A 195 4.07 2.55 29.79
C TYR A 195 3.22 1.40 29.24
N SER A 196 3.48 0.14 29.64
CA SER A 196 2.63 -1.01 29.28
C SER A 196 1.21 -0.92 29.86
N VAL A 197 1.03 -0.28 31.03
CA VAL A 197 -0.31 0.02 31.58
C VAL A 197 -1.06 0.98 30.66
N LEU A 198 -0.37 2.04 30.20
CA LEU A 198 -0.96 3.04 29.32
C LEU A 198 -1.23 2.47 27.93
N GLN A 199 -0.36 1.64 27.38
CA GLN A 199 -0.58 0.92 26.11
C GLN A 199 -1.86 0.08 26.17
N ILE A 200 -2.02 -0.79 27.18
CA ILE A 200 -3.22 -1.63 27.33
C ILE A 200 -4.50 -0.78 27.41
N LEU A 201 -4.44 0.34 28.15
CA LEU A 201 -5.57 1.26 28.29
C LEU A 201 -5.89 2.02 26.99
N LEU A 202 -4.87 2.40 26.22
CA LEU A 202 -5.00 3.06 24.93
C LEU A 202 -5.51 2.10 23.86
N THR A 203 -4.93 0.89 23.73
CA THR A 203 -5.42 -0.15 22.81
C THR A 203 -6.87 -0.52 23.13
N ASN A 204 -7.21 -0.82 24.39
CA ASN A 204 -8.61 -1.04 24.80
C ASN A 204 -9.52 0.16 24.46
N GLY A 205 -8.98 1.38 24.44
CA GLY A 205 -9.73 2.62 24.20
C GLY A 205 -9.90 3.00 22.73
N LEU A 206 -8.90 2.70 21.88
CA LEU A 206 -8.70 3.29 20.55
C LEU A 206 -8.57 2.24 19.42
N ALA A 207 -8.18 0.99 19.70
CA ALA A 207 -8.10 -0.08 18.70
C ALA A 207 -9.51 -0.62 18.39
N ARG A 208 -10.27 0.18 17.63
CA ARG A 208 -11.68 0.05 17.25
C ARG A 208 -12.08 1.14 16.28
N SER A 209 -13.18 0.95 15.55
CA SER A 209 -13.73 1.91 14.59
C SER A 209 -14.18 3.26 15.20
N ARG A 210 -14.64 3.27 16.46
CA ARG A 210 -15.03 4.49 17.20
C ARG A 210 -14.39 4.50 18.61
N PRO A 211 -13.60 5.52 18.99
CA PRO A 211 -12.87 5.54 20.25
C PRO A 211 -13.81 5.63 21.47
N SER A 212 -13.46 4.94 22.56
CA SER A 212 -14.25 4.90 23.81
C SER A 212 -13.67 5.72 24.96
N LEU A 213 -12.50 6.36 24.75
CA LEU A 213 -11.89 7.29 25.70
C LEU A 213 -12.52 8.69 25.54
N SER A 214 -12.90 9.32 26.66
CA SER A 214 -13.34 10.73 26.64
C SER A 214 -12.16 11.67 26.39
N LYS A 215 -12.42 12.92 25.96
CA LYS A 215 -11.41 14.00 25.83
C LYS A 215 -10.50 14.05 27.07
N GLY A 216 -11.10 14.17 28.26
CA GLY A 216 -10.36 14.24 29.52
C GLY A 216 -9.55 12.99 29.84
N THR A 217 -10.08 11.80 29.49
CA THR A 217 -9.37 10.52 29.69
C THR A 217 -8.14 10.42 28.77
N LEU A 218 -8.27 10.82 27.51
CA LEU A 218 -7.17 10.77 26.53
C LEU A 218 -6.09 11.82 26.85
N THR A 219 -6.47 13.07 27.16
CA THR A 219 -5.54 14.10 27.65
C THR A 219 -4.81 13.60 28.90
N ALA A 220 -5.51 12.99 29.86
CA ALA A 220 -4.89 12.47 31.07
C ALA A 220 -3.81 11.42 30.78
N ILE A 221 -4.06 10.48 29.86
CA ILE A 221 -3.09 9.46 29.46
C ILE A 221 -1.88 10.09 28.76
N PHE A 222 -2.09 10.99 27.80
CA PHE A 222 -1.01 11.68 27.08
C PHE A 222 -0.15 12.56 28.02
N THR A 223 -0.77 13.31 28.93
CA THR A 223 -0.04 14.08 29.95
C THR A 223 0.78 13.17 30.87
N LEU A 224 0.25 12.01 31.25
CA LEU A 224 0.96 11.04 32.10
C LEU A 224 2.09 10.30 31.39
N SER A 225 1.98 10.02 30.09
CA SER A 225 3.09 9.43 29.31
C SER A 225 4.18 10.46 28.99
N LEU A 226 3.82 11.73 28.74
CA LEU A 226 4.79 12.77 28.38
C LEU A 226 5.56 13.34 29.59
N ARG A 227 4.91 13.50 30.76
CA ARG A 227 5.55 14.06 31.98
C ARG A 227 6.90 13.42 32.34
N PRO A 228 7.07 12.07 32.36
CA PRO A 228 8.36 11.46 32.64
C PRO A 228 9.43 11.74 31.58
N VAL A 229 9.04 11.83 30.30
CA VAL A 229 9.96 12.13 29.19
C VAL A 229 10.55 13.53 29.36
N ILE A 230 9.70 14.52 29.64
CA ILE A 230 10.13 15.91 29.91
C ILE A 230 11.03 15.96 31.16
N ALA A 231 10.62 15.31 32.26
CA ALA A 231 11.36 15.31 33.52
C ALA A 231 12.75 14.65 33.43
N ALA A 232 12.94 13.71 32.50
CA ALA A 232 14.23 13.10 32.19
C ALA A 232 14.91 13.71 30.94
N HIS A 233 14.57 14.96 30.59
CA HIS A 233 15.13 15.73 29.47
C HIS A 233 15.19 14.95 28.14
N PHE A 234 14.12 14.21 27.82
CA PHE A 234 14.00 13.38 26.61
C PHE A 234 15.05 12.27 26.49
N SER A 235 15.51 11.69 27.61
CA SER A 235 16.44 10.56 27.60
C SER A 235 15.94 9.36 26.77
N ASP A 236 16.88 8.72 26.05
CA ASP A 236 16.62 7.65 25.09
C ASP A 236 15.72 6.52 25.62
N ASN A 237 15.96 6.07 26.86
CA ASN A 237 15.15 5.02 27.49
C ASN A 237 13.64 5.37 27.56
N LEU A 238 13.31 6.65 27.73
CA LEU A 238 11.92 7.11 27.80
C LEU A 238 11.36 7.51 26.43
N LEU A 239 12.17 7.98 25.49
CA LEU A 239 11.77 8.12 24.08
C LEU A 239 11.41 6.75 23.49
N ARG A 240 12.28 5.75 23.66
CA ARG A 240 12.03 4.33 23.33
C ARG A 240 10.72 3.82 23.94
N SER A 241 10.53 4.07 25.24
CA SER A 241 9.31 3.65 25.95
C SER A 241 8.05 4.33 25.41
N PHE A 242 8.12 5.62 25.04
CA PHE A 242 7.01 6.35 24.45
C PHE A 242 6.70 5.87 23.03
N LEU A 243 7.72 5.62 22.21
CA LEU A 243 7.58 5.08 20.87
C LEU A 243 6.93 3.68 20.89
N LEU A 244 7.45 2.76 21.71
CA LEU A 244 6.99 1.37 21.80
C LEU A 244 5.59 1.17 22.38
N HIS A 245 5.13 2.07 23.24
CA HIS A 245 3.90 1.86 24.02
C HIS A 245 2.80 2.92 23.81
N ILE A 246 3.12 4.05 23.19
CA ILE A 246 2.17 5.16 22.95
C ILE A 246 2.03 5.42 21.44
N MET A 247 3.15 5.66 20.75
CA MET A 247 3.12 5.93 19.30
C MET A 247 2.88 4.68 18.44
N SER A 248 3.02 3.48 19.00
CA SER A 248 2.65 2.21 18.37
C SER A 248 1.16 1.88 18.42
N VAL A 249 0.36 2.67 19.16
CA VAL A 249 -1.10 2.44 19.27
C VAL A 249 -1.79 2.87 17.96
N PRO A 250 -2.70 2.05 17.40
CA PRO A 250 -3.41 2.38 16.16
C PRO A 250 -4.05 3.77 16.20
N ALA A 251 -3.84 4.55 15.14
CA ALA A 251 -4.45 5.86 14.92
C ALA A 251 -4.30 6.91 16.06
N PHE A 252 -3.35 6.73 16.98
CA PHE A 252 -3.18 7.56 18.18
C PHE A 252 -3.12 9.07 17.89
N ILE A 253 -2.35 9.49 16.89
CA ILE A 253 -2.22 10.90 16.49
C ILE A 253 -3.51 11.44 15.85
N SER A 254 -4.23 10.61 15.10
CA SER A 254 -5.53 10.95 14.51
C SER A 254 -6.58 11.17 15.60
N HIS A 255 -6.58 10.30 16.63
CA HIS A 255 -7.43 10.45 17.81
C HIS A 255 -7.04 11.65 18.67
N LEU A 256 -5.75 11.94 18.86
CA LEU A 256 -5.29 13.14 19.57
C LEU A 256 -5.76 14.41 18.85
N ASN A 257 -5.58 14.49 17.53
CA ASN A 257 -5.99 15.65 16.74
C ASN A 257 -7.52 15.85 16.76
N THR A 258 -8.30 14.77 16.73
CA THR A 258 -9.77 14.83 16.68
C THR A 258 -10.41 15.12 18.05
N LEU A 259 -9.90 14.51 19.12
CA LEU A 259 -10.52 14.59 20.46
C LEU A 259 -9.85 15.62 21.38
N THR A 260 -8.54 15.85 21.20
CA THR A 260 -7.69 16.61 22.14
C THR A 260 -6.70 17.54 21.41
N PRO A 261 -7.13 18.54 20.61
CA PRO A 261 -6.21 19.44 19.89
C PRO A 261 -5.15 20.10 20.77
N ASP A 262 -5.48 20.37 22.04
CA ASP A 262 -4.57 20.92 23.07
C ASP A 262 -3.30 20.05 23.26
N CYS A 263 -3.41 18.74 23.05
CA CYS A 263 -2.28 17.81 23.09
C CYS A 263 -1.38 17.97 21.85
N MET A 264 -1.93 18.30 20.68
CA MET A 264 -1.14 18.57 19.46
C MET A 264 -0.27 19.83 19.63
N VAL A 265 -0.82 20.89 20.23
CA VAL A 265 -0.05 22.09 20.62
C VAL A 265 1.07 21.74 21.59
N THR A 266 0.84 20.78 22.49
CA THR A 266 1.86 20.28 23.44
C THR A 266 2.97 19.48 22.72
N ILE A 267 2.64 18.66 21.72
CA ILE A 267 3.60 17.94 20.86
C ILE A 267 4.51 18.94 20.11
N GLN A 268 3.91 20.02 19.57
CA GLN A 268 4.64 21.10 18.90
C GLN A 268 5.53 21.89 19.87
N THR A 269 5.00 22.28 21.04
CA THR A 269 5.73 23.06 22.06
C THR A 269 6.98 22.34 22.59
N HIS A 270 6.93 21.01 22.69
CA HIS A 270 8.08 20.19 23.08
C HIS A 270 8.91 19.68 21.90
N ASP A 271 8.55 20.03 20.65
CA ASP A 271 9.25 19.62 19.43
C ASP A 271 9.49 18.09 19.41
N LEU A 272 8.42 17.33 19.68
CA LEU A 272 8.50 15.87 19.81
C LEU A 272 8.76 15.17 18.48
N PHE A 273 8.22 15.68 17.37
CA PHE A 273 8.39 15.06 16.06
C PHE A 273 9.89 14.99 15.65
N ARG A 274 10.63 16.10 15.77
CA ARG A 274 12.09 16.12 15.59
C ARG A 274 12.79 15.12 16.51
N LYS A 275 12.38 15.02 17.77
CA LYS A 275 13.01 14.12 18.76
C LYS A 275 12.74 12.64 18.47
N PHE A 276 11.59 12.30 17.88
CA PHE A 276 11.32 10.94 17.41
C PHE A 276 12.15 10.61 16.17
N VAL A 277 12.23 11.52 15.20
CA VAL A 277 13.04 11.35 13.97
C VAL A 277 14.54 11.24 14.30
N LEU A 278 15.09 12.17 15.08
CA LEU A 278 16.49 12.11 15.53
C LEU A 278 16.79 10.92 16.49
N PHE A 279 15.77 10.34 17.13
CA PHE A 279 15.93 9.12 17.90
C PHE A 279 16.08 7.91 16.97
N LEU A 280 15.21 7.81 15.96
CA LEU A 280 15.06 6.67 15.03
C LEU A 280 16.16 6.62 13.95
N SER A 281 16.70 7.76 13.50
CA SER A 281 17.71 7.79 12.44
C SER A 281 18.99 6.99 12.76
N ARG A 282 19.20 6.71 14.05
CA ARG A 282 20.13 5.70 14.58
C ARG A 282 19.58 4.29 14.33
N GLU A 283 20.14 3.63 13.34
CA GLU A 283 19.71 2.33 12.81
C GLU A 283 19.44 1.25 13.89
N GLU A 284 20.34 1.11 14.88
CA GLU A 284 20.16 0.17 15.99
C GLU A 284 18.85 0.42 16.78
N GLN A 285 18.47 1.68 16.97
CA GLN A 285 17.28 2.08 17.73
C GLN A 285 15.99 1.89 16.91
N CYS A 286 16.03 2.17 15.60
CA CYS A 286 14.91 1.87 14.71
C CYS A 286 14.67 0.36 14.62
N LEU A 287 15.73 -0.43 14.42
CA LEU A 287 15.64 -1.88 14.30
C LEU A 287 15.14 -2.54 15.59
N ASP A 288 15.67 -2.15 16.75
CA ASP A 288 15.19 -2.63 18.06
C ASP A 288 13.71 -2.31 18.29
N ILE A 289 13.25 -1.10 17.90
CA ILE A 289 11.83 -0.73 17.98
C ILE A 289 10.99 -1.62 17.05
N CYS A 290 11.39 -1.80 15.79
CA CYS A 290 10.67 -2.63 14.83
C CYS A 290 10.56 -4.09 15.30
N VAL A 291 11.65 -4.66 15.81
CA VAL A 291 11.70 -6.02 16.37
C VAL A 291 10.80 -6.18 17.59
N CYS A 292 10.67 -5.15 18.43
CA CYS A 292 9.77 -5.16 19.59
C CYS A 292 8.27 -5.01 19.23
N LEU A 293 7.95 -4.46 18.05
CA LEU A 293 6.57 -4.16 17.64
C LEU A 293 5.93 -5.22 16.74
N GLU A 294 6.74 -5.93 15.96
CA GLU A 294 6.30 -6.72 14.80
C GLU A 294 5.60 -5.86 13.71
N GLY A 295 5.46 -6.38 12.48
CA GLY A 295 5.07 -5.59 11.31
C GLY A 295 3.81 -4.71 11.49
N SER A 296 2.77 -5.24 12.11
CA SER A 296 1.46 -4.57 12.19
C SER A 296 1.43 -3.38 13.18
N HIS A 297 2.19 -3.44 14.28
CA HIS A 297 2.38 -2.27 15.16
C HIS A 297 3.49 -1.35 14.67
N THR A 298 4.47 -1.86 13.91
CA THR A 298 5.42 -1.01 13.16
C THR A 298 4.67 -0.14 12.15
N LEU A 299 3.65 -0.65 11.45
CA LEU A 299 2.76 0.18 10.61
C LEU A 299 1.96 1.22 11.41
N CYS A 300 1.53 0.91 12.64
CA CYS A 300 0.84 1.88 13.49
C CYS A 300 1.78 3.02 13.92
N LEU A 301 3.03 2.69 14.25
CA LEU A 301 4.09 3.68 14.50
C LEU A 301 4.38 4.52 13.24
N LEU A 302 4.53 3.87 12.09
CA LEU A 302 4.76 4.49 10.78
C LEU A 302 3.67 5.51 10.45
N GLY A 303 2.39 5.12 10.55
CA GLY A 303 1.25 6.01 10.32
C GLY A 303 1.22 7.20 11.28
N ASN A 304 1.42 6.97 12.58
CA ASN A 304 1.48 8.05 13.57
C ASN A 304 2.64 9.03 13.31
N LEU A 305 3.81 8.55 12.86
CA LEU A 305 4.96 9.40 12.50
C LEU A 305 4.72 10.18 11.21
N ILE A 306 4.16 9.55 10.17
CA ILE A 306 3.78 10.20 8.91
C ILE A 306 2.77 11.33 9.17
N GLN A 307 1.73 11.07 9.96
CA GLN A 307 0.72 12.08 10.29
C GLN A 307 1.29 13.21 11.17
N LEU A 308 2.26 12.93 12.04
CA LEU A 308 3.01 14.00 12.71
C LEU A 308 3.82 14.84 11.72
N GLY A 309 4.52 14.24 10.75
CA GLY A 309 5.24 14.97 9.71
C GLY A 309 4.32 15.92 8.92
N TYR A 310 3.15 15.42 8.51
CA TYR A 310 2.11 16.18 7.83
C TYR A 310 1.64 17.41 8.64
N PHE A 311 1.46 17.28 9.97
CA PHE A 311 1.10 18.40 10.85
C PHE A 311 2.29 19.31 11.25
N ASN A 312 3.53 18.95 10.90
CA ASN A 312 4.76 19.63 11.33
C ASN A 312 5.70 19.94 10.15
N VAL A 313 5.14 20.38 9.02
CA VAL A 313 5.83 20.70 7.75
C VAL A 313 7.19 21.40 7.92
N LYS A 314 7.29 22.44 8.76
CA LYS A 314 8.56 23.17 9.01
C LYS A 314 9.67 22.35 9.65
N VAL A 315 9.31 21.31 10.41
CA VAL A 315 10.26 20.37 11.04
C VAL A 315 10.55 19.23 10.06
N LEU A 316 9.54 18.78 9.30
CA LEU A 316 9.71 17.82 8.21
C LEU A 316 10.69 18.34 7.14
N GLU A 317 10.62 19.63 6.79
CA GLU A 317 11.55 20.30 5.88
C GLU A 317 13.01 20.23 6.38
N GLN A 318 13.21 20.47 7.68
CA GLN A 318 14.53 20.50 8.31
C GLN A 318 15.12 19.10 8.54
N GLU A 319 14.28 18.10 8.83
CA GLU A 319 14.67 16.73 9.15
C GLU A 319 14.38 15.74 8.01
N ALA A 320 14.13 16.23 6.80
CA ALA A 320 13.64 15.44 5.67
C ALA A 320 14.47 14.18 5.38
N GLY A 321 15.80 14.29 5.42
CA GLY A 321 16.71 13.15 5.19
C GLY A 321 16.62 12.06 6.27
N HIS A 322 16.51 12.46 7.54
CA HIS A 322 16.31 11.53 8.64
C HIS A 322 14.94 10.85 8.55
N PHE A 323 13.87 11.63 8.37
CA PHE A 323 12.50 11.12 8.23
C PHE A 323 12.36 10.15 7.05
N VAL A 324 12.95 10.47 5.89
CA VAL A 324 12.96 9.59 4.71
C VAL A 324 13.67 8.27 5.00
N LYS A 325 14.81 8.30 5.72
CA LYS A 325 15.50 7.08 6.17
C LYS A 325 14.62 6.26 7.12
N ASP A 326 14.10 6.87 8.18
CA ASP A 326 13.29 6.20 9.22
C ASP A 326 12.11 5.42 8.61
N LEU A 327 11.36 6.05 7.70
CA LEU A 327 10.25 5.42 7.01
C LEU A 327 10.70 4.28 6.09
N THR A 328 11.83 4.45 5.38
CA THR A 328 12.40 3.42 4.49
C THR A 328 12.85 2.19 5.27
N ASP A 329 13.50 2.38 6.43
CA ASP A 329 13.94 1.30 7.31
C ASP A 329 12.74 0.53 7.91
N MET A 330 11.72 1.24 8.40
CA MET A 330 10.49 0.63 8.94
C MET A 330 9.68 -0.14 7.88
N LEU A 331 9.59 0.38 6.65
CA LEU A 331 8.95 -0.32 5.53
C LEU A 331 9.76 -1.55 5.10
N SER A 332 11.09 -1.42 4.98
CA SER A 332 11.99 -2.53 4.64
C SER A 332 11.96 -3.64 5.69
N TYR A 333 11.89 -3.30 6.99
CA TYR A 333 11.63 -4.26 8.05
C TYR A 333 10.29 -4.97 7.86
N SER A 334 9.22 -4.21 7.60
CA SER A 334 7.87 -4.75 7.44
C SER A 334 7.78 -5.73 6.27
N GLN A 335 8.41 -5.41 5.13
CA GLN A 335 8.52 -6.29 3.97
C GLN A 335 9.26 -7.59 4.29
N ARG A 336 10.42 -7.50 4.97
CA ARG A 336 11.21 -8.66 5.41
C ARG A 336 10.43 -9.55 6.38
N TYR A 337 9.73 -8.95 7.35
CA TYR A 337 8.87 -9.63 8.32
C TYR A 337 7.72 -10.39 7.64
N VAL A 338 7.01 -9.75 6.69
CA VAL A 338 5.93 -10.38 5.92
C VAL A 338 6.46 -11.55 5.08
N PHE A 339 7.62 -11.37 4.42
CA PHE A 339 8.26 -12.43 3.64
C PHE A 339 8.66 -13.64 4.50
N GLN A 340 9.26 -13.41 5.67
CA GLN A 340 9.67 -14.46 6.61
C GLN A 340 8.49 -15.21 7.23
N LYS A 341 7.30 -14.59 7.36
CA LYS A 341 6.09 -15.22 7.92
C LYS A 341 5.11 -15.75 6.86
N LYS A 342 5.52 -15.96 5.59
CA LYS A 342 4.68 -16.66 4.61
C LYS A 342 4.45 -18.13 5.01
N SER A 343 3.25 -18.63 4.76
CA SER A 343 2.74 -19.90 5.32
C SER A 343 1.58 -20.44 4.47
N ASN A 344 1.24 -21.73 4.63
CA ASN A 344 -0.01 -22.30 4.08
C ASN A 344 -1.23 -22.00 4.96
N LEU A 345 -0.98 -21.56 6.21
CA LEU A 345 -1.97 -20.98 7.11
C LEU A 345 -1.63 -19.49 7.25
N THR A 346 -2.34 -18.65 6.49
CA THR A 346 -2.16 -17.19 6.47
C THR A 346 -3.43 -16.48 6.87
N HIS A 347 -3.28 -15.30 7.45
CA HIS A 347 -4.34 -14.33 7.62
C HIS A 347 -4.09 -13.15 6.67
N TRP A 348 -5.17 -12.57 6.16
CA TRP A 348 -5.10 -11.39 5.32
C TRP A 348 -5.05 -10.12 6.17
N HIS A 349 -4.10 -9.24 5.87
CA HIS A 349 -3.96 -7.93 6.48
C HIS A 349 -4.22 -6.84 5.43
N PRO A 350 -5.14 -5.88 5.67
CA PRO A 350 -5.63 -4.95 4.64
C PRO A 350 -4.59 -4.00 4.04
N VAL A 351 -3.38 -3.94 4.61
CA VAL A 351 -2.26 -3.12 4.10
C VAL A 351 -1.09 -3.98 3.58
N LEU A 352 -0.94 -5.21 4.08
CA LEU A 352 0.26 -6.05 3.86
C LEU A 352 -0.01 -7.37 3.11
N GLY A 353 -1.28 -7.70 2.85
CA GLY A 353 -1.66 -8.97 2.24
C GLY A 353 -1.53 -10.15 3.20
N TRP A 354 -1.18 -11.32 2.65
CA TRP A 354 -1.24 -12.60 3.35
C TRP A 354 0.07 -12.99 4.07
N PHE A 355 0.03 -13.16 5.39
CA PHE A 355 1.13 -13.73 6.19
C PHE A 355 0.62 -14.43 7.48
N SER A 356 1.49 -15.14 8.18
CA SER A 356 1.17 -15.86 9.41
C SER A 356 1.30 -14.96 10.64
N GLN A 357 0.17 -14.56 11.22
CA GLN A 357 0.08 -13.82 12.49
C GLN A 357 -1.27 -14.09 13.15
N THR A 358 -1.32 -14.06 14.48
CA THR A 358 -2.58 -14.11 15.24
C THR A 358 -3.47 -12.92 14.93
N VAL A 359 -4.76 -13.16 14.64
CA VAL A 359 -5.75 -12.11 14.41
C VAL A 359 -5.99 -11.26 15.66
N ASP A 360 -5.66 -9.97 15.59
CA ASP A 360 -6.17 -8.96 16.51
C ASP A 360 -7.33 -8.20 15.84
N TYR A 361 -8.54 -8.40 16.36
CA TYR A 361 -9.75 -7.80 15.83
C TYR A 361 -9.82 -6.29 16.03
N GLY A 362 -9.28 -5.76 17.13
CA GLY A 362 -9.26 -4.33 17.41
C GLY A 362 -8.25 -3.59 16.55
N LEU A 363 -7.10 -4.21 16.30
CA LEU A 363 -6.11 -3.74 15.35
C LEU A 363 -6.70 -3.68 13.93
N ASN A 364 -7.37 -4.76 13.50
CA ASN A 364 -8.04 -4.82 12.19
C ASN A 364 -9.16 -3.77 12.04
N GLU A 365 -10.00 -3.56 13.07
CA GLU A 365 -11.01 -2.48 13.07
C GLU A 365 -10.41 -1.08 12.90
N SER A 366 -9.19 -0.84 13.41
CA SER A 366 -8.50 0.45 13.26
C SER A 366 -7.70 0.59 11.96
N MET A 367 -7.54 -0.46 11.15
CA MET A 367 -6.75 -0.37 9.91
C MET A 367 -7.23 0.71 8.92
N PRO A 368 -8.54 0.98 8.71
CA PRO A 368 -8.96 2.10 7.87
C PRO A 368 -8.44 3.46 8.35
N LEU A 369 -8.33 3.66 9.68
CA LEU A 369 -7.76 4.88 10.25
C LEU A 369 -6.24 4.93 10.06
N VAL A 370 -5.54 3.80 10.21
CA VAL A 370 -4.08 3.72 9.96
C VAL A 370 -3.77 3.93 8.47
N THR A 371 -4.54 3.35 7.54
CA THR A 371 -4.42 3.63 6.10
C THR A 371 -4.61 5.13 5.81
N LYS A 372 -5.58 5.80 6.44
CA LYS A 372 -5.76 7.27 6.30
C LYS A 372 -4.60 8.09 6.90
N GLN A 373 -3.81 7.52 7.82
CA GLN A 373 -2.54 8.13 8.25
C GLN A 373 -1.40 7.88 7.26
N LEU A 374 -1.29 6.67 6.68
CA LEU A 374 -0.30 6.36 5.65
C LEU A 374 -0.51 7.23 4.41
N GLN A 375 -1.77 7.49 4.03
CA GLN A 375 -2.15 8.40 2.93
C GLN A 375 -1.58 9.82 3.08
N CYS A 376 -1.27 10.29 4.29
CA CYS A 376 -0.61 11.58 4.48
C CYS A 376 0.82 11.64 3.91
N LEU A 377 1.48 10.50 3.65
CA LEU A 377 2.82 10.45 3.04
C LEU A 377 2.79 10.93 1.59
N TRP A 378 1.84 10.43 0.79
CA TRP A 378 1.58 10.90 -0.56
C TRP A 378 0.52 12.03 -0.62
N GLY A 379 0.36 12.75 0.49
CA GLY A 379 -0.43 13.98 0.52
C GLY A 379 0.39 15.17 0.02
N VAL A 380 -0.24 16.08 -0.74
CA VAL A 380 0.41 17.26 -1.36
C VAL A 380 1.37 18.03 -0.42
N PRO A 381 1.06 18.31 0.87
CA PRO A 381 2.01 18.99 1.76
C PRO A 381 3.33 18.24 1.95
N VAL A 382 3.29 16.91 2.08
CA VAL A 382 4.50 16.08 2.29
C VAL A 382 5.26 15.90 0.98
N ILE A 383 4.56 15.66 -0.13
CA ILE A 383 5.17 15.63 -1.48
C ILE A 383 5.93 16.92 -1.77
N CYS A 384 5.28 18.08 -1.57
CA CYS A 384 5.89 19.40 -1.81
C CYS A 384 7.10 19.68 -0.91
N THR A 385 7.09 19.20 0.35
CA THR A 385 8.23 19.36 1.26
C THR A 385 9.41 18.46 0.89
N LEU A 386 9.15 17.18 0.58
CA LEU A 386 10.21 16.23 0.24
C LEU A 386 10.84 16.57 -1.12
N PHE A 387 10.04 16.73 -2.17
CA PHE A 387 10.50 17.05 -3.52
C PHE A 387 10.74 18.56 -3.77
N CYS A 388 10.94 19.36 -2.71
CA CYS A 388 11.10 20.82 -2.82
C CYS A 388 12.21 21.23 -3.81
N ASP A 389 13.34 20.51 -3.87
CA ASP A 389 14.46 20.81 -4.78
C ASP A 389 14.11 20.55 -6.26
N VAL A 390 13.23 19.58 -6.52
CA VAL A 390 12.69 19.28 -7.86
C VAL A 390 11.62 20.32 -8.23
N LEU A 391 10.71 20.62 -7.32
CA LEU A 391 9.53 21.45 -7.55
C LEU A 391 9.82 22.96 -7.60
N SER A 392 10.81 23.44 -6.84
CA SER A 392 11.20 24.86 -6.76
C SER A 392 11.83 25.40 -8.04
N LYS A 393 12.30 24.53 -8.94
CA LYS A 393 12.73 24.90 -10.29
C LYS A 393 11.61 25.57 -11.06
N LYS A 394 11.82 26.84 -11.44
CA LYS A 394 11.03 27.50 -12.49
C LYS A 394 11.43 26.90 -13.84
N LEU A 395 10.46 26.35 -14.57
CA LEU A 395 10.61 26.10 -16.00
C LEU A 395 10.76 27.45 -16.70
N GLU A 396 11.95 27.73 -17.24
CA GLU A 396 12.30 29.06 -17.76
C GLU A 396 11.28 29.53 -18.80
N THR A 397 10.75 30.74 -18.58
CA THR A 397 9.86 31.42 -19.51
C THR A 397 10.15 32.92 -19.45
N GLN A 398 10.51 33.49 -20.59
CA GLN A 398 10.75 34.91 -20.79
C GLN A 398 9.60 35.51 -21.61
N ASP A 399 9.22 36.74 -21.30
CA ASP A 399 8.10 37.43 -21.96
C ASP A 399 8.46 37.97 -23.35
N PRO A 400 7.53 38.01 -24.33
CA PRO A 400 7.81 38.54 -25.66
C PRO A 400 7.90 40.07 -25.71
N THR A 401 8.74 40.60 -26.59
CA THR A 401 8.73 42.03 -26.96
C THR A 401 7.49 42.38 -27.80
N PRO A 402 6.91 43.60 -27.64
CA PRO A 402 5.66 43.97 -28.29
C PRO A 402 5.82 44.33 -29.79
N PRO A 403 4.87 43.92 -30.67
CA PRO A 403 4.84 44.32 -32.08
C PRO A 403 4.26 45.74 -32.28
N PRO A 404 4.50 46.39 -33.43
CA PRO A 404 4.00 47.73 -33.75
C PRO A 404 2.49 47.75 -34.06
N PRO A 405 1.81 48.90 -33.86
CA PRO A 405 0.34 49.00 -34.00
C PRO A 405 -0.14 49.27 -35.44
N ALA A 406 -1.29 48.70 -35.79
CA ALA A 406 -2.09 48.98 -36.99
C ALA A 406 -3.61 48.93 -36.63
N PRO A 407 -4.52 49.55 -37.42
CA PRO A 407 -5.75 50.13 -36.87
C PRO A 407 -7.01 49.23 -36.85
N SER A 408 -8.07 49.77 -36.25
CA SER A 408 -9.27 49.09 -35.75
C SER A 408 -10.48 49.08 -36.70
N SER A 409 -11.35 48.07 -36.53
CA SER A 409 -12.80 48.14 -36.80
C SER A 409 -13.57 47.12 -35.92
N SER A 410 -14.89 47.28 -35.77
CA SER A 410 -15.76 46.59 -34.78
C SER A 410 -16.82 45.69 -35.46
N LEU A 411 -17.39 44.65 -34.82
CA LEU A 411 -18.52 44.66 -33.86
C LEU A 411 -18.69 43.25 -33.24
N GLN A 412 -18.85 43.07 -31.92
CA GLN A 412 -20.11 42.81 -31.17
C GLN A 412 -20.92 41.56 -31.59
N ASN A 413 -21.38 40.63 -30.72
CA ASN A 413 -21.31 40.43 -29.24
C ASN A 413 -21.00 38.91 -28.96
N ASN A 414 -21.40 38.12 -27.94
CA ASN A 414 -22.24 38.26 -26.72
C ASN A 414 -21.93 37.13 -25.67
N LEU A 415 -22.54 37.21 -24.47
CA LEU A 415 -22.64 36.22 -23.37
C LEU A 415 -21.34 35.74 -22.65
N PRO A 416 -21.41 35.27 -21.36
CA PRO A 416 -20.27 35.37 -20.45
C PRO A 416 -19.71 34.02 -19.96
N VAL A 417 -18.87 33.35 -20.76
CA VAL A 417 -18.00 32.24 -20.29
C VAL A 417 -16.54 32.69 -20.30
N LYS A 418 -16.22 33.74 -19.53
CA LYS A 418 -14.88 34.37 -19.49
C LYS A 418 -14.47 34.75 -18.08
N ASN A 419 -13.85 33.79 -17.37
CA ASN A 419 -12.84 34.09 -16.33
C ASN A 419 -11.88 32.94 -15.97
N LEU A 420 -12.09 31.68 -16.43
CA LEU A 420 -11.10 30.60 -16.26
C LEU A 420 -10.04 30.55 -17.39
N PHE A 421 -10.46 30.63 -18.66
CA PHE A 421 -9.61 30.39 -19.84
C PHE A 421 -8.66 31.54 -20.23
N LYS A 422 -7.99 32.18 -19.26
CA LYS A 422 -7.01 33.27 -19.55
C LYS A 422 -5.62 33.11 -18.91
N ARG A 423 -5.25 31.89 -18.53
CA ARG A 423 -3.86 31.51 -18.17
C ARG A 423 -3.18 30.53 -19.13
N ALA A 424 -3.88 30.03 -20.15
CA ALA A 424 -3.46 28.91 -20.98
C ALA A 424 -2.72 29.27 -22.29
N PHE A 425 -2.49 30.56 -22.61
CA PHE A 425 -1.91 30.96 -23.90
C PHE A 425 -0.85 32.06 -23.77
N GLN A 426 0.43 31.68 -23.96
CA GLN A 426 1.63 32.47 -24.36
C GLN A 426 2.94 31.89 -23.77
N LYS A 427 3.32 30.64 -24.10
CA LYS A 427 4.60 30.02 -23.68
C LYS A 427 5.30 29.25 -24.81
N SER A 428 5.38 29.85 -26.00
CA SER A 428 5.76 29.19 -27.26
C SER A 428 7.25 29.30 -27.67
N ALA A 429 8.19 29.44 -26.70
CA ALA A 429 9.59 29.74 -27.00
C ALA A 429 10.66 28.92 -26.25
N SER A 430 10.41 28.44 -25.02
CA SER A 430 11.46 27.83 -24.18
C SER A 430 11.88 26.40 -24.55
N VAL A 431 11.10 25.72 -25.40
CA VAL A 431 11.33 24.34 -25.87
C VAL A 431 12.77 24.10 -26.37
N ARG A 432 13.35 25.09 -27.06
CA ARG A 432 14.65 24.94 -27.74
C ARG A 432 15.85 24.74 -26.80
N ASN A 433 15.69 24.97 -25.49
CA ASN A 433 16.73 24.74 -24.48
C ASN A 433 16.66 23.35 -23.82
N ILE A 434 15.50 22.69 -23.81
CA ILE A 434 15.32 21.34 -23.26
C ILE A 434 15.94 20.28 -24.20
N LEU A 435 15.98 20.58 -25.51
CA LEU A 435 16.48 19.70 -26.57
C LEU A 435 18.02 19.65 -26.69
N LYS A 436 18.78 20.13 -25.69
CA LYS A 436 20.23 19.95 -25.60
C LYS A 436 20.57 19.25 -24.28
N PRO A 437 21.50 18.27 -24.27
CA PRO A 437 21.97 17.66 -23.03
C PRO A 437 22.85 18.66 -22.27
N VAL A 438 22.23 19.49 -21.43
CA VAL A 438 22.91 20.26 -20.39
C VAL A 438 23.25 19.31 -19.23
N GLY A 439 24.15 18.36 -19.52
CA GLY A 439 24.73 17.49 -18.50
C GLY A 439 25.48 18.35 -17.48
N GLY A 440 24.96 18.43 -16.26
CA GLY A 440 25.40 19.45 -15.31
C GLY A 440 25.27 19.06 -13.84
N LYS A 441 24.33 18.18 -13.50
CA LYS A 441 24.19 17.70 -12.12
C LYS A 441 25.11 16.53 -11.85
N ARG A 442 25.95 16.69 -10.83
CA ARG A 442 26.81 15.60 -10.34
C ARG A 442 26.01 14.66 -9.44
N VAL A 443 26.27 13.35 -9.58
CA VAL A 443 25.57 12.29 -8.84
C VAL A 443 25.89 12.30 -7.35
N ASP A 444 27.08 12.78 -6.97
CA ASP A 444 27.56 12.95 -5.59
C ASP A 444 26.95 14.17 -4.87
N SER A 445 26.16 15.00 -5.55
CA SER A 445 25.57 16.19 -4.94
C SER A 445 24.45 15.83 -3.96
N ALA A 446 24.43 16.53 -2.81
CA ALA A 446 23.46 16.28 -1.74
C ALA A 446 21.99 16.41 -2.20
N GLU A 447 21.72 17.25 -3.21
CA GLU A 447 20.41 17.37 -3.85
C GLU A 447 19.99 16.07 -4.55
N VAL A 448 20.89 15.48 -5.36
CA VAL A 448 20.62 14.20 -6.06
C VAL A 448 20.48 13.07 -5.05
N GLN A 449 21.36 12.99 -4.04
CA GLN A 449 21.28 11.98 -2.98
C GLN A 449 19.96 12.07 -2.19
N LYS A 450 19.47 13.29 -1.89
CA LYS A 450 18.16 13.52 -1.25
C LYS A 450 17.00 13.06 -2.15
N VAL A 451 16.97 13.47 -3.42
CA VAL A 451 15.90 13.10 -4.36
C VAL A 451 15.87 11.59 -4.61
N CYS A 452 17.02 10.95 -4.79
CA CYS A 452 17.12 9.49 -4.92
C CYS A 452 16.63 8.78 -3.65
N SER A 453 16.99 9.24 -2.45
CA SER A 453 16.52 8.67 -1.18
C SER A 453 14.99 8.75 -1.05
N ILE A 454 14.37 9.87 -1.45
CA ILE A 454 12.91 10.02 -1.49
C ILE A 454 12.29 9.06 -2.51
N CYS A 455 12.91 8.87 -3.67
CA CYS A 455 12.42 7.92 -4.66
C CYS A 455 12.49 6.47 -4.19
N VAL A 456 13.55 6.10 -3.46
CA VAL A 456 13.66 4.79 -2.78
C VAL A 456 12.52 4.61 -1.79
N LEU A 457 12.27 5.59 -0.90
CA LEU A 457 11.16 5.51 0.07
C LEU A 457 9.82 5.16 -0.61
N TYR A 458 9.48 5.84 -1.71
CA TYR A 458 8.24 5.56 -2.42
C TYR A 458 8.27 4.21 -3.14
N GLN A 459 9.40 3.74 -3.68
CA GLN A 459 9.51 2.38 -4.21
C GLN A 459 9.41 1.30 -3.11
N THR A 460 10.01 1.50 -1.94
CA THR A 460 9.83 0.63 -0.78
C THR A 460 8.37 0.63 -0.31
N ALA A 461 7.67 1.76 -0.33
CA ALA A 461 6.24 1.85 -0.04
C ALA A 461 5.40 1.08 -1.09
N LEU A 462 5.65 1.29 -2.38
CA LEU A 462 4.98 0.63 -3.51
C LEU A 462 5.20 -0.90 -3.59
N THR A 463 6.26 -1.41 -2.95
CA THR A 463 6.59 -2.86 -2.87
C THR A 463 6.29 -3.49 -1.52
N THR A 464 6.01 -2.69 -0.47
CA THR A 464 5.62 -3.17 0.87
C THR A 464 4.10 -3.11 1.07
N LEU A 465 3.47 -2.00 0.68
CA LEU A 465 2.07 -1.68 0.94
C LEU A 465 1.18 -2.10 -0.23
N THR A 466 1.36 -3.34 -0.72
CA THR A 466 0.84 -3.81 -2.01
C THR A 466 -0.66 -3.64 -2.17
N GLN A 467 -1.43 -3.82 -1.09
CA GLN A 467 -2.89 -3.71 -1.08
C GLN A 467 -3.41 -2.28 -1.33
N ILE A 468 -2.56 -1.26 -1.16
CA ILE A 468 -2.86 0.16 -1.39
C ILE A 468 -1.94 0.80 -2.43
N ARG A 469 -1.22 0.00 -3.24
CA ARG A 469 -0.26 0.47 -4.25
C ARG A 469 -0.86 1.51 -5.22
N LEU A 470 -2.09 1.30 -5.69
CA LEU A 470 -2.78 2.25 -6.57
C LEU A 470 -3.08 3.60 -5.91
N GLN A 471 -3.31 3.64 -4.58
CA GLN A 471 -3.52 4.89 -3.84
C GLN A 471 -2.22 5.71 -3.77
N ILE A 472 -1.08 5.05 -3.59
CA ILE A 472 0.25 5.67 -3.58
C ILE A 472 0.55 6.29 -4.96
N LEU A 473 0.34 5.51 -6.04
CA LEU A 473 0.55 6.00 -7.41
C LEU A 473 -0.35 7.19 -7.71
N THR A 474 -1.66 7.08 -7.43
CA THR A 474 -2.64 8.17 -7.66
C THR A 474 -2.27 9.44 -6.88
N GLY A 475 -1.82 9.33 -5.64
CA GLY A 475 -1.38 10.47 -4.83
C GLY A 475 -0.10 11.14 -5.34
N LEU A 476 0.86 10.36 -5.82
CA LEU A 476 2.07 10.88 -6.47
C LEU A 476 1.76 11.55 -7.81
N THR A 477 0.75 11.09 -8.55
CA THR A 477 0.34 11.67 -9.84
C THR A 477 -0.58 12.89 -9.71
N TYR A 478 -1.17 13.14 -8.54
CA TYR A 478 -2.10 14.25 -8.29
C TYR A 478 -1.43 15.66 -8.36
N LEU A 479 -0.10 15.73 -8.36
CA LEU A 479 0.64 16.99 -8.50
C LEU A 479 1.25 17.08 -9.90
N ASP A 480 0.52 17.68 -10.86
CA ASP A 480 0.85 17.74 -12.29
C ASP A 480 2.32 18.11 -12.59
N GLU A 481 2.89 19.05 -11.82
CA GLU A 481 4.27 19.52 -12.03
C GLU A 481 5.35 18.52 -11.57
N LEU A 482 5.02 17.48 -10.79
CA LEU A 482 6.02 16.59 -10.19
C LEU A 482 6.72 15.72 -11.23
N LEU A 483 5.97 14.99 -12.07
CA LEU A 483 6.57 14.06 -13.04
C LEU A 483 7.34 14.78 -14.16
N PRO A 484 6.88 15.89 -14.74
CA PRO A 484 7.65 16.66 -15.73
C PRO A 484 8.95 17.25 -15.14
N LYS A 485 8.91 17.75 -13.90
CA LYS A 485 10.12 18.26 -13.23
C LYS A 485 11.07 17.14 -12.81
N LEU A 486 10.55 15.96 -12.44
CA LEU A 486 11.35 14.77 -12.17
C LEU A 486 11.99 14.21 -13.47
N TRP A 487 11.28 14.28 -14.61
CA TRP A 487 11.84 13.95 -15.92
C TRP A 487 12.98 14.89 -16.29
N ALA A 488 12.78 16.21 -16.18
CA ALA A 488 13.83 17.20 -16.43
C ALA A 488 15.04 16.98 -15.50
N PHE A 489 14.80 16.65 -14.23
CA PHE A 489 15.84 16.28 -13.27
C PHE A 489 16.62 15.03 -13.75
N ILE A 490 15.92 13.97 -14.17
CA ILE A 490 16.50 12.73 -14.73
C ILE A 490 17.38 13.02 -15.97
N CYS A 491 17.00 13.96 -16.82
CA CYS A 491 17.78 14.34 -18.01
C CYS A 491 19.09 15.07 -17.68
N GLU A 492 19.10 15.95 -16.67
CA GLU A 492 20.26 16.78 -16.25
C GLU A 492 21.42 15.99 -15.60
N LEU A 493 21.18 14.72 -15.22
CA LEU A 493 22.13 13.91 -14.47
C LEU A 493 23.34 13.47 -15.30
N GLY A 494 24.53 13.69 -14.73
CA GLY A 494 25.79 13.25 -15.29
C GLY A 494 26.31 14.14 -16.44
N PRO A 495 27.61 14.07 -16.75
CA PRO A 495 28.25 14.93 -17.75
C PRO A 495 27.84 14.62 -19.20
N GLN A 496 27.12 13.52 -19.42
CA GLN A 496 26.77 12.99 -20.75
C GLN A 496 25.26 12.70 -20.88
N GLY A 497 24.45 13.21 -19.93
CA GLY A 497 22.99 13.06 -19.88
C GLY A 497 22.52 11.73 -19.30
N GLY A 498 21.33 11.75 -18.71
CA GLY A 498 20.79 10.66 -17.90
C GLY A 498 20.83 9.27 -18.56
N LEU A 499 20.47 9.15 -19.84
CA LEU A 499 20.37 7.84 -20.52
C LEU A 499 21.68 7.04 -20.43
N ARG A 500 22.83 7.69 -20.58
CA ARG A 500 24.12 7.02 -20.48
C ARG A 500 24.44 6.65 -19.03
N LEU A 501 24.15 7.54 -18.07
CA LEU A 501 24.32 7.26 -16.65
C LEU A 501 23.53 6.01 -16.23
N PHE A 502 22.23 5.91 -16.56
CA PHE A 502 21.43 4.75 -16.16
C PHE A 502 21.87 3.44 -16.84
N LEU A 503 22.38 3.50 -18.07
CA LEU A 503 22.98 2.33 -18.74
C LEU A 503 24.31 1.89 -18.11
N GLU A 504 25.11 2.84 -17.60
CA GLU A 504 26.31 2.54 -16.80
C GLU A 504 25.91 1.95 -15.43
N CYS A 505 24.86 2.48 -14.78
CA CYS A 505 24.30 1.92 -13.54
C CYS A 505 23.74 0.50 -13.68
N LEU A 506 23.23 0.07 -14.84
CA LEU A 506 22.81 -1.33 -15.04
C LEU A 506 23.95 -2.35 -14.82
N ASN A 507 25.19 -1.94 -15.10
CA ASN A 507 26.38 -2.80 -15.03
C ASN A 507 27.10 -2.72 -13.67
N ASN A 508 26.82 -1.69 -12.89
CA ASN A 508 27.34 -1.50 -11.54
C ASN A 508 26.33 -2.06 -10.51
N ASP A 509 26.81 -2.52 -9.35
CA ASP A 509 25.95 -3.02 -8.25
C ASP A 509 26.19 -2.23 -6.95
N THR A 510 26.50 -0.94 -7.08
CA THR A 510 26.68 -0.03 -5.95
C THR A 510 25.36 0.52 -5.46
N GLU A 511 25.28 0.93 -4.19
CA GLU A 511 24.04 1.46 -3.61
C GLU A 511 23.59 2.76 -4.31
N GLU A 512 24.52 3.63 -4.73
CA GLU A 512 24.18 4.83 -5.51
C GLU A 512 23.59 4.47 -6.87
N SER A 513 24.05 3.36 -7.47
CA SER A 513 23.50 2.84 -8.73
C SER A 513 22.07 2.32 -8.54
N LYS A 514 21.80 1.60 -7.45
CA LYS A 514 20.44 1.12 -7.09
C LYS A 514 19.50 2.28 -6.79
N GLN A 515 19.94 3.26 -6.01
CA GLN A 515 19.17 4.47 -5.69
C GLN A 515 18.79 5.28 -6.94
N LEU A 516 19.71 5.42 -7.90
CA LEU A 516 19.43 6.02 -9.22
C LEU A 516 18.38 5.21 -9.99
N LEU A 517 18.55 3.89 -10.08
CA LEU A 517 17.61 3.02 -10.81
C LEU A 517 16.20 3.04 -10.16
N ALA A 518 16.10 3.13 -8.83
CA ALA A 518 14.83 3.28 -8.12
C ALA A 518 14.09 4.60 -8.47
N MET A 519 14.82 5.70 -8.72
CA MET A 519 14.24 6.95 -9.22
C MET A 519 13.69 6.79 -10.65
N LEU A 520 14.40 6.09 -11.53
CA LEU A 520 13.90 5.77 -12.87
C LEU A 520 12.66 4.85 -12.81
N MET A 521 12.65 3.86 -11.91
CA MET A 521 11.49 3.00 -11.65
C MET A 521 10.28 3.81 -11.20
N LEU A 522 10.43 4.67 -10.19
CA LEU A 522 9.32 5.49 -9.67
C LEU A 522 8.77 6.44 -10.74
N PHE A 523 9.63 7.07 -11.53
CA PHE A 523 9.20 7.90 -12.65
C PHE A 523 8.36 7.09 -13.66
N CYS A 524 8.81 5.89 -14.03
CA CYS A 524 8.09 5.05 -15.00
C CYS A 524 6.77 4.51 -14.44
N ASP A 525 6.75 4.02 -13.20
CA ASP A 525 5.53 3.51 -12.55
C ASP A 525 4.45 4.60 -12.42
N CYS A 526 4.82 5.80 -11.96
CA CYS A 526 3.88 6.90 -11.80
C CYS A 526 3.42 7.48 -13.15
N SER A 527 4.32 7.63 -14.12
CA SER A 527 3.95 8.13 -15.46
C SER A 527 3.04 7.15 -16.20
N ARG A 528 3.32 5.84 -16.10
CA ARG A 528 2.46 4.78 -16.62
C ARG A 528 1.08 4.80 -15.97
N HIS A 529 1.00 4.93 -14.63
CA HIS A 529 -0.27 5.05 -13.91
C HIS A 529 -1.09 6.23 -14.42
N LEU A 530 -0.51 7.44 -14.42
CA LEU A 530 -1.16 8.67 -14.90
C LEU A 530 -1.70 8.51 -16.33
N ILE A 531 -0.85 8.11 -17.27
CA ILE A 531 -1.21 8.12 -18.71
C ILE A 531 -2.14 6.95 -19.09
N THR A 532 -2.38 6.01 -18.16
CA THR A 532 -3.42 4.96 -18.28
C THR A 532 -4.79 5.44 -17.75
N ILE A 533 -4.84 6.41 -16.83
CA ILE A 533 -6.10 6.98 -16.28
C ILE A 533 -6.57 8.27 -16.95
N LEU A 534 -5.69 8.93 -17.72
CA LEU A 534 -6.04 10.06 -18.57
C LEU A 534 -6.75 9.59 -19.86
N ASP A 535 -7.65 10.42 -20.38
CA ASP A 535 -8.34 10.21 -21.66
C ASP A 535 -7.60 10.87 -22.85
N ASP A 536 -8.03 10.57 -24.08
CA ASP A 536 -7.38 11.07 -25.30
C ASP A 536 -7.44 12.61 -25.47
N ILE A 537 -8.39 13.30 -24.84
CA ILE A 537 -8.46 14.77 -24.85
C ILE A 537 -7.46 15.32 -23.84
N GLU A 538 -7.44 14.76 -22.63
CA GLU A 538 -6.50 15.11 -21.56
C GLU A 538 -5.04 14.89 -21.98
N VAL A 539 -4.73 13.79 -22.67
CA VAL A 539 -3.37 13.48 -23.13
C VAL A 539 -2.96 14.33 -24.34
N TYR A 540 -3.74 14.34 -25.42
CA TYR A 540 -3.27 14.92 -26.70
C TYR A 540 -3.59 16.41 -26.88
N GLU A 541 -4.66 16.90 -26.27
CA GLU A 541 -5.23 18.22 -26.57
C GLU A 541 -5.05 19.20 -25.41
N GLU A 542 -5.35 18.76 -24.19
CA GLU A 542 -5.08 19.52 -22.95
C GLU A 542 -3.62 19.37 -22.49
N GLN A 543 -2.99 18.22 -22.82
CA GLN A 543 -1.59 17.88 -22.50
C GLN A 543 -1.28 17.92 -21.00
N ILE A 544 -2.12 17.25 -20.21
CA ILE A 544 -2.00 17.16 -18.75
C ILE A 544 -0.67 16.52 -18.35
N SER A 545 0.05 17.19 -17.45
CA SER A 545 1.44 16.94 -17.05
C SER A 545 2.47 17.05 -18.18
N PHE A 546 2.41 16.19 -19.21
CA PHE A 546 3.43 16.07 -20.25
C PHE A 546 2.99 16.62 -21.60
N LYS A 547 3.88 17.38 -22.25
CA LYS A 547 3.72 17.76 -23.66
C LYS A 547 4.02 16.59 -24.60
N MET A 548 3.44 16.64 -25.80
CA MET A 548 3.76 15.68 -26.87
C MET A 548 5.26 15.59 -27.17
N GLU A 549 5.97 16.71 -27.19
CA GLU A 549 7.43 16.76 -27.38
C GLU A 549 8.18 16.01 -26.28
N GLU A 550 7.72 16.11 -25.03
CA GLU A 550 8.31 15.42 -23.88
C GLU A 550 8.05 13.91 -23.98
N LEU A 551 6.82 13.48 -24.34
CA LEU A 551 6.50 12.07 -24.59
C LEU A 551 7.35 11.46 -25.72
N VAL A 552 7.69 12.23 -26.77
CA VAL A 552 8.65 11.81 -27.81
C VAL A 552 10.06 11.61 -27.23
N THR A 553 10.55 12.51 -26.36
CA THR A 553 11.86 12.32 -25.71
C THR A 553 11.88 11.12 -24.75
N ILE A 554 10.80 10.94 -23.98
CA ILE A 554 10.62 9.84 -23.02
C ILE A 554 10.63 8.50 -23.77
N SER A 555 9.76 8.33 -24.77
CA SER A 555 9.69 7.10 -25.57
C SER A 555 11.03 6.76 -26.25
N SER A 556 11.76 7.75 -26.78
CA SER A 556 13.11 7.55 -27.35
C SER A 556 14.13 7.05 -26.31
N PHE A 557 14.10 7.59 -25.09
CA PHE A 557 14.93 7.14 -23.98
C PHE A 557 14.59 5.69 -23.60
N LEU A 558 13.31 5.41 -23.35
CA LEU A 558 12.84 4.10 -22.85
C LEU A 558 13.11 3.00 -23.89
N ASN A 559 12.82 3.25 -25.17
CA ASN A 559 13.10 2.33 -26.28
C ASN A 559 14.60 2.02 -26.36
N THR A 560 15.46 3.05 -26.28
CA THR A 560 16.92 2.85 -26.26
C THR A 560 17.38 2.04 -25.05
N PHE A 561 16.84 2.33 -23.86
CA PHE A 561 17.22 1.66 -22.61
C PHE A 561 16.83 0.18 -22.62
N ILE A 562 15.59 -0.14 -22.98
CA ILE A 562 15.08 -1.52 -23.03
C ILE A 562 15.75 -2.32 -24.15
N TYR A 563 15.93 -1.75 -25.34
CA TYR A 563 16.71 -2.38 -26.41
C TYR A 563 18.12 -2.73 -25.92
N LYS A 564 18.80 -1.81 -25.23
CA LYS A 564 20.14 -2.04 -24.68
C LYS A 564 20.16 -3.13 -23.62
N MET A 565 19.24 -3.10 -22.66
CA MET A 565 19.11 -4.08 -21.59
C MET A 565 18.86 -5.51 -22.11
N ILE A 566 18.14 -5.65 -23.21
CA ILE A 566 17.93 -6.94 -23.90
C ILE A 566 19.17 -7.32 -24.73
N TRP A 567 19.62 -6.44 -25.63
CA TRP A 567 20.59 -6.77 -26.67
C TRP A 567 22.02 -6.97 -26.15
N ASP A 568 22.40 -6.23 -25.11
CA ASP A 568 23.69 -6.39 -24.43
C ASP A 568 23.65 -7.53 -23.38
N GLY A 569 22.54 -8.27 -23.27
CA GLY A 569 22.41 -9.53 -22.53
C GLY A 569 22.05 -9.42 -21.05
N ILE A 570 21.79 -8.20 -20.55
CA ILE A 570 21.54 -7.93 -19.12
C ILE A 570 20.24 -8.61 -18.63
N LEU A 571 19.18 -8.57 -19.44
CA LEU A 571 17.89 -9.20 -19.11
C LEU A 571 17.99 -10.73 -18.98
N GLU A 572 18.89 -11.41 -19.71
CA GLU A 572 18.99 -12.88 -19.71
C GLU A 572 19.28 -13.48 -18.33
N ASN A 573 19.84 -12.67 -17.41
CA ASN A 573 20.26 -13.06 -16.06
C ASN A 573 19.60 -12.20 -14.96
N ALA A 574 18.67 -11.31 -15.31
CA ALA A 574 18.06 -10.36 -14.36
C ALA A 574 17.20 -11.06 -13.30
N LYS A 575 17.30 -10.59 -12.05
CA LYS A 575 16.53 -11.05 -10.88
C LYS A 575 16.32 -9.88 -9.91
N GLY A 576 15.24 -9.93 -9.13
CA GLY A 576 14.89 -8.87 -8.16
C GLY A 576 14.83 -7.50 -8.83
N GLU A 577 15.42 -6.50 -8.18
CA GLU A 577 15.45 -5.08 -8.59
C GLU A 577 15.72 -4.87 -10.10
N LYS A 578 16.66 -5.62 -10.71
CA LYS A 578 16.96 -5.46 -12.16
C LYS A 578 15.85 -6.00 -13.07
N LEU A 579 15.05 -6.97 -12.61
CA LEU A 579 13.86 -7.45 -13.31
C LEU A 579 12.65 -6.53 -13.06
N ASP A 580 12.50 -6.02 -11.83
CA ASP A 580 11.43 -5.07 -11.48
C ASP A 580 11.61 -3.72 -12.20
N LEU A 581 12.86 -3.26 -12.36
CA LEU A 581 13.26 -2.17 -13.24
C LEU A 581 12.84 -2.42 -14.69
N PHE A 582 13.14 -3.62 -15.22
CA PHE A 582 12.75 -3.98 -16.58
C PHE A 582 11.23 -3.86 -16.76
N HIS A 583 10.42 -4.43 -15.87
CA HIS A 583 8.96 -4.34 -15.95
C HIS A 583 8.44 -2.90 -15.86
N SER A 584 9.02 -2.08 -14.97
CA SER A 584 8.62 -0.67 -14.81
C SER A 584 8.88 0.14 -16.08
N VAL A 585 10.08 0.01 -16.65
CA VAL A 585 10.55 0.78 -17.82
C VAL A 585 9.94 0.23 -19.13
N HIS A 586 9.81 -1.09 -19.26
CA HIS A 586 9.14 -1.74 -20.39
C HIS A 586 7.65 -1.41 -20.41
N GLY A 587 6.98 -1.43 -19.26
CA GLY A 587 5.56 -1.11 -19.21
C GLY A 587 5.26 0.34 -19.56
N TRP A 588 6.11 1.27 -19.15
CA TRP A 588 5.94 2.68 -19.56
C TRP A 588 6.24 2.87 -21.05
N LEU A 589 7.23 2.15 -21.60
CA LEU A 589 7.49 2.10 -23.04
C LEU A 589 6.27 1.59 -23.84
N MET A 590 5.61 0.54 -23.37
CA MET A 590 4.49 -0.07 -24.08
C MET A 590 3.23 0.79 -24.08
N VAL A 591 2.86 1.44 -22.96
CA VAL A 591 1.72 2.38 -22.95
C VAL A 591 1.93 3.54 -23.94
N LEU A 592 3.15 4.08 -24.05
CA LEU A 592 3.46 5.12 -25.05
C LEU A 592 3.41 4.60 -26.48
N TYR A 593 3.84 3.36 -26.73
CA TYR A 593 3.76 2.72 -28.05
C TYR A 593 2.31 2.43 -28.46
N GLU A 594 1.50 1.87 -27.55
CA GLU A 594 0.08 1.57 -27.78
C GLU A 594 -0.73 2.86 -28.04
N ARG A 595 -0.47 3.93 -27.27
CA ARG A 595 -1.05 5.26 -27.54
C ARG A 595 -0.63 5.80 -28.91
N ASP A 596 0.65 5.76 -29.29
CA ASP A 596 1.11 6.21 -30.63
C ASP A 596 0.51 5.39 -31.78
N CYS A 597 0.24 4.09 -31.55
CA CYS A 597 -0.47 3.24 -32.51
C CYS A 597 -1.95 3.59 -32.68
N ARG A 598 -2.62 4.13 -31.65
CA ARG A 598 -4.02 4.62 -31.76
C ARG A 598 -4.07 6.02 -32.36
N ARG A 599 -3.39 6.98 -31.73
CA ARG A 599 -3.32 8.39 -32.15
C ARG A 599 -1.86 8.82 -32.18
N ARG A 600 -1.33 8.92 -33.39
CA ARG A 600 0.10 9.14 -33.64
C ARG A 600 0.57 10.52 -33.19
N PHE A 601 1.61 10.55 -32.37
CA PHE A 601 2.35 11.74 -31.94
C PHE A 601 3.84 11.67 -32.26
N THR A 602 4.39 10.50 -32.61
CA THR A 602 5.83 10.32 -32.89
C THR A 602 6.22 10.49 -34.36
N PRO A 603 7.46 10.94 -34.66
CA PRO A 603 8.02 11.03 -36.01
C PRO A 603 8.10 9.70 -36.77
N GLU A 604 8.49 9.74 -38.05
CA GLU A 604 8.77 8.51 -38.81
C GLU A 604 10.04 7.80 -38.33
N GLU A 605 10.00 6.47 -38.38
CA GLU A 605 11.03 5.57 -37.86
C GLU A 605 11.36 5.68 -36.36
N HIS A 606 10.64 6.48 -35.57
CA HIS A 606 10.93 6.76 -34.15
C HIS A 606 11.14 5.51 -33.29
N TRP A 607 10.31 4.48 -33.49
CA TRP A 607 10.38 3.22 -32.76
C TRP A 607 11.51 2.27 -33.24
N LEU A 608 12.08 2.50 -34.42
CA LEU A 608 13.01 1.56 -35.08
C LEU A 608 14.45 1.70 -34.59
N ARG A 609 15.08 0.56 -34.28
CA ARG A 609 16.49 0.52 -33.83
C ARG A 609 17.45 0.45 -35.02
N LYS A 610 17.95 1.62 -35.43
CA LYS A 610 18.87 1.78 -36.59
C LYS A 610 20.24 1.09 -36.40
N ASP A 611 20.57 0.73 -35.16
CA ASP A 611 21.73 -0.08 -34.78
C ASP A 611 21.50 -1.61 -34.89
N LEU A 612 20.24 -2.07 -35.01
CA LEU A 612 19.89 -3.49 -35.16
C LEU A 612 19.91 -3.92 -36.64
N LYS A 613 21.03 -4.49 -37.10
CA LYS A 613 21.12 -5.06 -38.46
C LYS A 613 20.22 -6.29 -38.60
N PRO A 614 19.27 -6.34 -39.58
CA PRO A 614 18.35 -7.47 -39.72
C PRO A 614 19.05 -8.82 -39.94
N SER A 615 20.11 -8.86 -40.74
CA SER A 615 20.90 -10.09 -40.98
C SER A 615 21.53 -10.65 -39.71
N LEU A 616 21.94 -9.80 -38.77
CA LEU A 616 22.46 -10.23 -37.47
C LEU A 616 21.35 -10.77 -36.57
N LEU A 617 20.18 -10.11 -36.54
CA LEU A 617 19.01 -10.61 -35.80
C LEU A 617 18.59 -12.00 -36.28
N PHE A 618 18.48 -12.19 -37.59
CA PHE A 618 18.10 -13.49 -38.18
C PHE A 618 19.13 -14.57 -37.79
N GLN A 619 20.43 -14.28 -37.92
CA GLN A 619 21.49 -15.21 -37.57
C GLN A 619 21.51 -15.58 -36.07
N GLU A 620 21.20 -14.63 -35.18
CA GLU A 620 21.14 -14.89 -33.73
C GLU A 620 19.89 -15.71 -33.36
N LEU A 621 18.75 -15.49 -34.04
CA LEU A 621 17.54 -16.30 -33.88
C LEU A 621 17.75 -17.75 -34.33
N GLU A 622 18.41 -17.96 -35.47
CA GLU A 622 18.74 -19.31 -35.96
C GLU A 622 19.74 -20.05 -35.04
N LYS A 623 20.58 -19.31 -34.32
CA LYS A 623 21.45 -19.84 -33.25
C LYS A 623 20.75 -20.00 -31.90
N GLY A 624 19.43 -19.79 -31.81
CA GLY A 624 18.65 -19.92 -30.58
C GLY A 624 19.03 -18.92 -29.48
N LYS A 625 19.53 -17.74 -29.82
CA LYS A 625 20.04 -16.76 -28.85
C LYS A 625 18.91 -16.06 -28.10
N LYS A 626 18.91 -16.21 -26.77
CA LYS A 626 17.90 -15.65 -25.85
C LYS A 626 17.65 -14.16 -26.08
N ARG A 627 18.66 -13.29 -26.12
CA ARG A 627 18.47 -11.85 -26.40
C ARG A 627 17.66 -11.54 -27.67
N ALA A 628 17.78 -12.35 -28.72
CA ALA A 628 17.03 -12.15 -29.96
C ALA A 628 15.57 -12.62 -29.82
N GLN A 629 15.34 -13.69 -29.06
CA GLN A 629 14.00 -14.17 -28.70
C GLN A 629 13.29 -13.18 -27.77
N LEU A 630 13.97 -12.67 -26.74
CA LEU A 630 13.49 -11.64 -25.82
C LEU A 630 13.15 -10.33 -26.55
N LEU A 631 13.95 -9.94 -27.55
CA LEU A 631 13.67 -8.76 -28.37
C LEU A 631 12.38 -8.91 -29.19
N LEU A 632 12.14 -10.10 -29.76
CA LEU A 632 10.86 -10.42 -30.41
C LEU A 632 9.68 -10.49 -29.42
N GLN A 633 9.91 -10.96 -28.21
CA GLN A 633 8.88 -11.14 -27.18
C GLN A 633 8.41 -9.80 -26.61
N TYR A 634 9.34 -8.91 -26.23
CA TYR A 634 9.01 -7.71 -25.45
C TYR A 634 8.93 -6.42 -26.27
N ILE A 635 9.76 -6.25 -27.31
CA ILE A 635 9.84 -5.00 -28.09
C ILE A 635 9.86 -5.21 -29.61
N PRO A 636 8.99 -6.08 -30.20
CA PRO A 636 9.03 -6.38 -31.64
C PRO A 636 8.84 -5.14 -32.54
N HIS A 637 8.26 -4.05 -32.01
CA HIS A 637 8.12 -2.77 -32.71
C HIS A 637 9.45 -2.17 -33.19
N VAL A 638 10.59 -2.52 -32.58
CA VAL A 638 11.91 -2.03 -33.00
C VAL A 638 12.38 -2.57 -34.34
N ILE A 639 11.75 -3.65 -34.81
CA ILE A 639 12.07 -4.31 -36.08
C ILE A 639 11.10 -3.80 -37.16
N PRO A 640 11.62 -3.31 -38.31
CA PRO A 640 10.78 -2.88 -39.44
C PRO A 640 9.76 -3.96 -39.83
N HIS A 641 8.50 -3.56 -40.06
CA HIS A 641 7.39 -4.48 -40.27
C HIS A 641 7.68 -5.55 -41.34
N LYS A 642 8.24 -5.15 -42.50
CA LYS A 642 8.67 -6.05 -43.58
C LYS A 642 9.59 -7.18 -43.08
N ASN A 643 10.50 -6.88 -42.16
CA ASN A 643 11.45 -7.85 -41.62
C ASN A 643 10.78 -8.79 -40.61
N ARG A 644 9.77 -8.33 -39.84
CA ARG A 644 8.92 -9.19 -39.01
C ARG A 644 8.08 -10.16 -39.84
N VAL A 645 7.52 -9.70 -40.96
CA VAL A 645 6.80 -10.56 -41.92
C VAL A 645 7.74 -11.62 -42.51
N LEU A 646 8.97 -11.25 -42.89
CA LEU A 646 9.97 -12.21 -43.37
C LEU A 646 10.38 -13.24 -42.30
N LEU A 647 10.56 -12.82 -41.03
CA LEU A 647 10.79 -13.75 -39.92
C LEU A 647 9.64 -14.73 -39.74
N PHE A 648 8.40 -14.25 -39.73
CA PHE A 648 7.21 -15.10 -39.63
C PHE A 648 7.11 -16.10 -40.79
N ARG A 649 7.36 -15.66 -42.02
CA ARG A 649 7.38 -16.55 -43.20
C ARG A 649 8.47 -17.62 -43.08
N ASN A 650 9.67 -17.26 -42.64
CA ASN A 650 10.75 -18.22 -42.42
C ASN A 650 10.42 -19.26 -41.33
N ILE A 651 9.70 -18.86 -40.27
CA ILE A 651 9.22 -19.78 -39.22
C ILE A 651 8.17 -20.74 -39.80
N VAL A 652 7.20 -20.23 -40.56
CA VAL A 652 6.18 -21.05 -41.24
C VAL A 652 6.81 -22.04 -42.21
N THR A 653 7.79 -21.64 -43.02
CA THR A 653 8.49 -22.55 -43.95
C THR A 653 9.19 -23.68 -43.19
N LYS A 654 9.95 -23.35 -42.13
CA LYS A 654 10.63 -24.37 -41.31
C LYS A 654 9.66 -25.30 -40.58
N GLU A 655 8.46 -24.82 -40.21
CA GLU A 655 7.42 -25.69 -39.68
C GLU A 655 6.84 -26.62 -40.77
N LYS A 656 6.56 -26.12 -41.97
CA LYS A 656 6.11 -26.94 -43.11
C LYS A 656 7.14 -28.02 -43.48
N GLU A 657 8.43 -27.68 -43.49
CA GLU A 657 9.53 -28.64 -43.66
C GLU A 657 9.50 -29.71 -42.56
N THR A 658 9.45 -29.30 -41.29
CA THR A 658 9.44 -30.20 -40.12
C THR A 658 8.22 -31.13 -40.10
N LEU A 659 7.07 -30.68 -40.60
CA LEU A 659 5.84 -31.46 -40.69
C LEU A 659 5.72 -32.33 -41.95
N GLY A 660 6.71 -32.32 -42.86
CA GLY A 660 6.65 -33.06 -44.13
C GLY A 660 5.59 -32.53 -45.10
N LEU A 661 5.26 -31.23 -45.02
CA LEU A 661 4.24 -30.56 -45.84
C LEU A 661 4.84 -29.86 -47.07
N VAL A 662 6.17 -29.90 -47.22
CA VAL A 662 6.89 -29.48 -48.42
C VAL A 662 7.18 -30.73 -49.27
N GLU A 663 7.13 -30.59 -50.59
CA GLU A 663 7.45 -31.69 -51.50
C GLU A 663 8.94 -32.03 -51.47
N THR A 664 9.25 -33.32 -51.33
CA THR A 664 10.63 -33.83 -51.21
C THR A 664 10.87 -34.97 -52.19
N SER A 665 12.13 -35.24 -52.53
CA SER A 665 12.54 -36.29 -53.47
C SER A 665 12.12 -37.73 -53.06
N SER A 666 11.61 -37.92 -51.86
CA SER A 666 11.20 -39.21 -51.29
C SER A 666 9.77 -39.24 -50.74
N ALA A 667 9.05 -38.11 -50.68
CA ALA A 667 7.65 -38.04 -50.26
C ALA A 667 6.93 -36.79 -50.83
N SER A 668 5.74 -37.00 -51.39
CA SER A 668 4.81 -35.93 -51.76
C SER A 668 3.88 -35.64 -50.56
N PRO A 669 3.55 -34.37 -50.26
CA PRO A 669 2.83 -34.01 -49.04
C PRO A 669 1.38 -34.49 -49.06
N HIS A 670 0.82 -34.79 -47.89
CA HIS A 670 -0.57 -35.25 -47.78
C HIS A 670 -1.56 -34.12 -48.12
N VAL A 671 -2.27 -34.28 -49.24
CA VAL A 671 -3.29 -33.33 -49.71
C VAL A 671 -4.65 -33.69 -49.15
N THR A 672 -5.28 -32.74 -48.45
CA THR A 672 -6.67 -32.84 -48.01
C THR A 672 -7.58 -32.36 -49.14
N HIS A 673 -8.50 -33.22 -49.59
CA HIS A 673 -9.51 -32.85 -50.59
C HIS A 673 -10.84 -32.55 -49.90
N ILE A 674 -11.48 -31.43 -50.24
CA ILE A 674 -12.84 -31.09 -49.79
C ILE A 674 -13.77 -30.80 -50.97
N THR A 675 -15.03 -31.19 -50.84
CA THR A 675 -16.07 -31.01 -51.89
C THR A 675 -17.13 -30.04 -51.38
N ILE A 676 -17.38 -28.96 -52.12
CA ILE A 676 -18.13 -27.80 -51.63
C ILE A 676 -19.22 -27.42 -52.63
N ARG A 677 -20.45 -27.19 -52.16
CA ARG A 677 -21.50 -26.52 -52.94
C ARG A 677 -21.46 -25.02 -52.69
N ARG A 678 -21.49 -24.19 -53.74
CA ARG A 678 -21.50 -22.72 -53.60
C ARG A 678 -22.69 -22.22 -52.76
N SER A 679 -23.83 -22.88 -52.91
CA SER A 679 -25.09 -22.69 -52.16
C SER A 679 -24.94 -22.94 -50.65
N ARG A 680 -24.21 -24.00 -50.25
CA ARG A 680 -24.07 -24.48 -48.86
C ARG A 680 -22.64 -24.42 -48.33
N MET A 681 -21.88 -23.45 -48.83
CA MET A 681 -20.43 -23.37 -48.65
C MET A 681 -19.99 -23.29 -47.19
N LEU A 682 -20.76 -22.60 -46.34
CA LEU A 682 -20.43 -22.48 -44.92
C LEU A 682 -20.60 -23.82 -44.22
N GLU A 683 -21.71 -24.51 -44.46
CA GLU A 683 -21.99 -25.81 -43.84
C GLU A 683 -21.03 -26.90 -44.36
N ASP A 684 -20.87 -27.00 -45.68
CA ASP A 684 -19.98 -27.99 -46.32
C ASP A 684 -18.52 -27.77 -45.89
N GLY A 685 -18.07 -26.51 -45.81
CA GLY A 685 -16.74 -26.15 -45.34
C GLY A 685 -16.55 -26.42 -43.85
N TYR A 686 -17.53 -26.07 -43.02
CA TYR A 686 -17.51 -26.30 -41.58
C TYR A 686 -17.41 -27.80 -41.24
N ASP A 687 -18.29 -28.64 -41.81
CA ASP A 687 -18.34 -30.06 -41.46
C ASP A 687 -17.09 -30.84 -41.89
N GLN A 688 -16.51 -30.48 -43.04
CA GLN A 688 -15.26 -31.10 -43.53
C GLN A 688 -14.02 -30.57 -42.80
N LEU A 689 -13.90 -29.26 -42.59
CA LEU A 689 -12.65 -28.66 -42.10
C LEU A 689 -12.55 -28.57 -40.57
N ARG A 690 -13.67 -28.39 -39.84
CA ARG A 690 -13.65 -28.27 -38.37
C ARG A 690 -13.00 -29.50 -37.72
N ARG A 691 -13.29 -30.68 -38.26
CA ARG A 691 -12.89 -32.00 -37.75
C ARG A 691 -11.48 -32.44 -38.14
N LEU A 692 -10.76 -31.66 -38.96
CA LEU A 692 -9.41 -32.02 -39.41
C LEU A 692 -8.38 -31.95 -38.26
N PRO A 693 -7.44 -32.91 -38.19
CA PRO A 693 -6.24 -32.78 -37.35
C PRO A 693 -5.40 -31.54 -37.69
N VAL A 694 -4.65 -31.05 -36.70
CA VAL A 694 -3.79 -29.86 -36.84
C VAL A 694 -2.77 -29.99 -37.99
N ASN A 695 -2.29 -31.21 -38.28
CA ASN A 695 -1.37 -31.44 -39.38
C ASN A 695 -2.08 -31.37 -40.75
N SER A 696 -3.30 -31.91 -40.86
CA SER A 696 -4.09 -31.89 -42.10
C SER A 696 -4.56 -30.49 -42.47
N ILE A 697 -4.99 -29.67 -41.49
CA ILE A 697 -5.37 -28.27 -41.74
C ILE A 697 -4.14 -27.40 -42.09
N LYS A 698 -2.94 -27.71 -41.56
CA LYS A 698 -1.69 -27.06 -41.99
C LYS A 698 -1.21 -27.52 -43.38
N GLY A 699 -1.52 -28.76 -43.78
CA GLY A 699 -1.20 -29.31 -45.10
C GLY A 699 -1.94 -28.66 -46.27
N VAL A 700 -1.65 -29.10 -47.48
CA VAL A 700 -2.31 -28.59 -48.70
C VAL A 700 -3.78 -28.99 -48.69
N ILE A 701 -4.68 -28.02 -48.89
CA ILE A 701 -6.12 -28.25 -49.04
C ILE A 701 -6.49 -27.93 -50.48
N ARG A 702 -7.09 -28.89 -51.19
CA ARG A 702 -7.65 -28.68 -52.53
C ARG A 702 -9.17 -28.68 -52.48
N VAL A 703 -9.77 -27.63 -53.05
CA VAL A 703 -11.22 -27.47 -53.10
C VAL A 703 -11.75 -27.98 -54.44
N LYS A 704 -12.85 -28.72 -54.38
CA LYS A 704 -13.64 -29.13 -55.54
C LYS A 704 -15.04 -28.52 -55.42
N PHE A 705 -15.40 -27.61 -56.31
CA PHE A 705 -16.77 -27.10 -56.36
C PHE A 705 -17.68 -28.09 -57.11
N VAL A 706 -18.89 -28.28 -56.60
CA VAL A 706 -19.97 -29.06 -57.21
C VAL A 706 -21.28 -28.29 -57.12
N ASN A 707 -22.17 -28.48 -58.10
CA ASN A 707 -23.50 -27.88 -58.05
C ASN A 707 -24.45 -28.66 -57.10
N ASP A 708 -25.68 -28.17 -56.92
CA ASP A 708 -26.67 -28.80 -56.05
C ASP A 708 -27.10 -30.23 -56.47
N LEU A 709 -26.81 -30.62 -57.73
CA LEU A 709 -27.01 -31.98 -58.24
C LEU A 709 -25.77 -32.88 -58.03
N GLY A 710 -24.72 -32.38 -57.40
CA GLY A 710 -23.47 -33.09 -57.14
C GLY A 710 -22.55 -33.25 -58.35
N MET A 711 -22.82 -32.54 -59.45
CA MET A 711 -21.95 -32.56 -60.63
C MET A 711 -20.81 -31.53 -60.48
N ASP A 712 -19.63 -31.92 -60.96
CA ASP A 712 -18.40 -31.13 -60.93
C ASP A 712 -18.54 -29.78 -61.64
N GLU A 713 -18.19 -28.69 -60.95
CA GLU A 713 -17.92 -27.42 -61.62
C GLU A 713 -16.54 -27.47 -62.32
N ALA A 714 -16.41 -26.75 -63.43
CA ALA A 714 -15.23 -26.83 -64.30
C ALA A 714 -14.01 -26.08 -63.73
N GLY A 715 -13.36 -26.67 -62.71
CA GLY A 715 -12.10 -26.17 -62.14
C GLY A 715 -11.46 -27.18 -61.18
N ILE A 716 -10.34 -27.78 -61.57
CA ILE A 716 -9.49 -28.58 -60.66
C ILE A 716 -8.39 -27.66 -60.12
N ASP A 717 -8.27 -27.59 -58.80
CA ASP A 717 -7.41 -26.60 -58.16
C ASP A 717 -5.91 -26.81 -58.45
N GLN A 718 -5.33 -25.87 -59.19
CA GLN A 718 -3.88 -25.78 -59.42
C GLN A 718 -3.18 -24.61 -58.71
N ASP A 719 -3.92 -23.62 -58.18
CA ASP A 719 -3.35 -22.53 -57.32
C ASP A 719 -4.39 -21.48 -56.81
N GLY A 720 -5.70 -21.70 -56.99
CA GLY A 720 -6.69 -20.61 -56.90
C GLY A 720 -8.04 -20.92 -56.26
N VAL A 721 -8.53 -22.16 -56.35
CA VAL A 721 -9.89 -22.51 -55.93
C VAL A 721 -9.99 -22.54 -54.40
N PHE A 722 -8.94 -23.01 -53.70
CA PHE A 722 -8.83 -22.86 -52.25
C PHE A 722 -8.84 -21.40 -51.80
N LYS A 723 -8.21 -20.49 -52.55
CA LYS A 723 -8.20 -19.05 -52.22
C LYS A 723 -9.60 -18.43 -52.39
N GLU A 724 -10.26 -18.71 -53.51
CA GLU A 724 -11.65 -18.27 -53.77
C GLU A 724 -12.59 -18.72 -52.64
N PHE A 725 -12.56 -20.01 -52.31
CA PHE A 725 -13.33 -20.62 -51.22
C PHE A 725 -13.05 -19.97 -49.86
N LEU A 726 -11.78 -19.74 -49.52
CA LEU A 726 -11.38 -19.14 -48.24
C LEU A 726 -11.86 -17.69 -48.13
N GLU A 727 -11.74 -16.91 -49.19
CA GLU A 727 -12.28 -15.55 -49.25
C GLU A 727 -13.81 -15.51 -49.18
N GLU A 728 -14.52 -16.40 -49.87
CA GLU A 728 -15.99 -16.45 -49.83
C GLU A 728 -16.53 -16.91 -48.47
N ILE A 729 -15.90 -17.89 -47.80
CA ILE A 729 -16.26 -18.25 -46.42
C ILE A 729 -16.03 -17.08 -45.48
N ILE A 730 -14.88 -16.39 -45.57
CA ILE A 730 -14.57 -15.23 -44.74
C ILE A 730 -15.62 -14.11 -44.95
N LYS A 731 -15.99 -13.80 -46.20
CA LYS A 731 -17.06 -12.85 -46.52
C LYS A 731 -18.44 -13.29 -45.96
N LYS A 732 -18.75 -14.59 -45.94
CA LYS A 732 -20.00 -15.13 -45.38
C LYS A 732 -20.05 -15.09 -43.84
N VAL A 733 -18.98 -15.47 -43.14
CA VAL A 733 -18.97 -15.55 -41.66
C VAL A 733 -18.89 -14.19 -40.97
N PHE A 734 -18.28 -13.19 -41.61
CA PHE A 734 -18.18 -11.82 -41.09
C PHE A 734 -19.35 -10.92 -41.48
N ASN A 735 -20.33 -11.42 -42.24
CA ASN A 735 -21.56 -10.69 -42.54
C ASN A 735 -22.40 -10.54 -41.25
N PRO A 736 -22.72 -9.31 -40.79
CA PRO A 736 -23.50 -9.11 -39.57
C PRO A 736 -24.90 -9.73 -39.60
N ALA A 737 -25.48 -9.97 -40.79
CA ALA A 737 -26.75 -10.67 -40.94
C ALA A 737 -26.72 -12.14 -40.46
N LEU A 738 -25.52 -12.73 -40.30
CA LEU A 738 -25.35 -14.06 -39.69
C LEU A 738 -25.32 -14.00 -38.15
N ASN A 739 -25.19 -12.81 -37.54
CA ASN A 739 -25.08 -12.59 -36.09
C ASN A 739 -23.96 -13.39 -35.35
N LEU A 740 -22.94 -13.89 -36.06
CA LEU A 740 -21.69 -14.32 -35.41
C LEU A 740 -20.83 -13.11 -35.03
N PHE A 741 -20.78 -12.10 -35.89
CA PHE A 741 -20.09 -10.83 -35.66
C PHE A 741 -21.07 -9.66 -35.76
N LYS A 742 -20.79 -8.60 -35.02
CA LYS A 742 -21.54 -7.34 -35.00
C LYS A 742 -20.59 -6.19 -35.37
N THR A 743 -21.15 -5.12 -35.94
CA THR A 743 -20.43 -3.88 -36.27
C THR A 743 -20.45 -2.88 -35.12
N THR A 744 -19.38 -2.10 -34.97
CA THR A 744 -19.32 -0.98 -34.01
C THR A 744 -20.10 0.23 -34.51
N SER A 745 -20.65 0.99 -33.56
CA SER A 745 -21.43 2.20 -33.83
C SER A 745 -20.56 3.29 -34.49
N GLY A 746 -20.72 3.46 -35.80
CA GLY A 746 -20.14 4.56 -36.59
C GLY A 746 -18.96 4.19 -37.50
N ASN A 747 -18.10 3.25 -37.11
CA ASN A 747 -16.89 2.88 -37.89
C ASN A 747 -16.97 1.48 -38.55
N GLU A 748 -18.13 0.81 -38.46
CA GLU A 748 -18.43 -0.51 -39.04
C GLU A 748 -17.39 -1.60 -38.73
N ARG A 749 -16.69 -1.51 -37.59
CA ARG A 749 -15.65 -2.47 -37.22
C ARG A 749 -16.24 -3.73 -36.60
N LEU A 750 -15.67 -4.88 -36.94
CA LEU A 750 -16.20 -6.18 -36.56
C LEU A 750 -15.67 -6.67 -35.21
N TYR A 751 -16.59 -7.19 -34.38
CA TYR A 751 -16.32 -7.90 -33.12
C TYR A 751 -17.34 -9.04 -32.93
N PRO A 752 -17.05 -10.07 -32.10
CA PRO A 752 -17.98 -11.17 -31.85
C PRO A 752 -19.32 -10.67 -31.28
N SER A 753 -20.45 -11.18 -31.79
CA SER A 753 -21.76 -10.77 -31.29
C SER A 753 -22.04 -11.38 -29.91
N PRO A 754 -22.43 -10.58 -28.88
CA PRO A 754 -22.88 -11.10 -27.59
C PRO A 754 -24.10 -12.03 -27.69
N THR A 755 -24.92 -11.85 -28.74
CA THR A 755 -26.12 -12.67 -29.00
C THR A 755 -25.86 -13.81 -30.00
N SER A 756 -24.60 -14.11 -30.31
CA SER A 756 -24.22 -15.21 -31.22
C SER A 756 -24.74 -16.58 -30.78
N SER A 757 -25.02 -16.76 -29.48
CA SER A 757 -25.68 -17.93 -28.88
C SER A 757 -27.08 -18.26 -29.43
N ILE A 758 -27.66 -17.39 -30.28
CA ILE A 758 -28.80 -17.74 -31.13
C ILE A 758 -28.51 -18.93 -32.07
N HIS A 759 -27.23 -19.21 -32.36
CA HIS A 759 -26.80 -20.46 -32.99
C HIS A 759 -26.28 -21.43 -31.91
N GLU A 760 -26.90 -22.61 -31.79
CA GLU A 760 -26.51 -23.65 -30.81
C GLU A 760 -25.02 -24.03 -30.87
N ASN A 761 -24.40 -23.89 -32.05
CA ASN A 761 -23.00 -24.21 -32.32
C ASN A 761 -22.07 -22.98 -32.48
N HIS A 762 -22.46 -21.81 -31.99
CA HIS A 762 -21.72 -20.55 -32.19
C HIS A 762 -20.25 -20.61 -31.74
N LEU A 763 -19.96 -21.22 -30.58
CA LEU A 763 -18.58 -21.37 -30.09
C LEU A 763 -17.69 -22.15 -31.08
N GLN A 764 -18.22 -23.18 -31.72
CA GLN A 764 -17.45 -23.99 -32.66
C GLN A 764 -17.47 -23.42 -34.08
N LEU A 765 -18.43 -22.53 -34.39
CA LEU A 765 -18.35 -21.63 -35.54
C LEU A 765 -17.21 -20.62 -35.35
N PHE A 766 -17.06 -19.98 -34.19
CA PHE A 766 -15.89 -19.14 -33.89
C PHE A 766 -14.56 -19.92 -33.97
N GLU A 767 -14.51 -21.14 -33.43
CA GLU A 767 -13.36 -22.05 -33.56
C GLU A 767 -12.99 -22.30 -35.05
N PHE A 768 -13.99 -22.55 -35.90
CA PHE A 768 -13.82 -22.72 -37.33
C PHE A 768 -13.35 -21.43 -38.03
N VAL A 769 -13.93 -20.27 -37.72
CA VAL A 769 -13.51 -18.97 -38.26
C VAL A 769 -12.06 -18.65 -37.86
N GLY A 770 -11.68 -18.90 -36.61
CA GLY A 770 -10.30 -18.78 -36.13
C GLY A 770 -9.33 -19.70 -36.87
N LYS A 771 -9.73 -20.96 -37.12
CA LYS A 771 -8.97 -21.90 -37.97
C LYS A 771 -8.81 -21.38 -39.41
N MET A 772 -9.83 -20.77 -40.01
CA MET A 772 -9.76 -20.21 -41.36
C MET A 772 -8.85 -18.97 -41.44
N LEU A 773 -8.94 -18.03 -40.48
CA LEU A 773 -8.01 -16.90 -40.38
C LEU A 773 -6.56 -17.38 -40.16
N GLY A 774 -6.36 -18.36 -39.27
CA GLY A 774 -5.06 -18.99 -39.03
C GLY A 774 -4.49 -19.62 -40.31
N LYS A 775 -5.31 -20.30 -41.09
CA LYS A 775 -4.93 -20.88 -42.38
C LYS A 775 -4.59 -19.82 -43.43
N ALA A 776 -5.36 -18.73 -43.52
CA ALA A 776 -5.04 -17.59 -44.39
C ALA A 776 -3.65 -17.01 -44.06
N MET A 777 -3.39 -16.74 -42.78
CA MET A 777 -2.08 -16.30 -42.30
C MET A 777 -0.97 -17.30 -42.58
N TYR A 778 -1.22 -18.61 -42.42
CA TYR A 778 -0.25 -19.68 -42.68
C TYR A 778 0.16 -19.74 -44.15
N GLU A 779 -0.79 -19.74 -45.09
CA GLU A 779 -0.49 -19.74 -46.52
C GLU A 779 0.00 -18.39 -47.05
N GLY A 780 -0.25 -17.29 -46.34
CA GLY A 780 0.08 -15.93 -46.80
C GLY A 780 -0.98 -15.31 -47.70
N ILE A 781 -2.21 -15.83 -47.63
CA ILE A 781 -3.39 -15.24 -48.26
C ILE A 781 -3.78 -14.02 -47.42
N VAL A 782 -3.75 -12.84 -48.04
CA VAL A 782 -4.24 -11.59 -47.44
C VAL A 782 -5.77 -11.63 -47.45
N VAL A 783 -6.37 -11.36 -46.29
CA VAL A 783 -7.83 -11.28 -46.12
C VAL A 783 -8.17 -9.93 -45.49
N ASP A 784 -9.10 -9.20 -46.10
CA ASP A 784 -9.50 -7.87 -45.64
C ASP A 784 -10.71 -7.99 -44.72
N VAL A 785 -10.46 -7.91 -43.40
CA VAL A 785 -11.50 -8.00 -42.37
C VAL A 785 -11.29 -6.85 -41.38
N PRO A 786 -12.18 -5.83 -41.37
CA PRO A 786 -12.00 -4.62 -40.58
C PRO A 786 -12.39 -4.86 -39.11
N PHE A 787 -11.58 -5.61 -38.37
CA PHE A 787 -11.79 -5.82 -36.93
C PHE A 787 -11.72 -4.51 -36.12
N ALA A 788 -12.37 -4.52 -34.96
CA ALA A 788 -12.29 -3.46 -33.96
C ALA A 788 -10.98 -3.56 -33.15
N SER A 789 -10.44 -2.43 -32.69
CA SER A 789 -9.17 -2.36 -31.95
C SER A 789 -9.24 -3.18 -30.65
N PHE A 790 -10.30 -3.02 -29.86
CA PHE A 790 -10.49 -3.76 -28.61
C PHE A 790 -10.48 -5.28 -28.81
N PHE A 791 -11.09 -5.77 -29.90
CA PHE A 791 -11.12 -7.20 -30.21
C PHE A 791 -9.73 -7.71 -30.64
N LEU A 792 -8.96 -6.94 -31.40
CA LEU A 792 -7.58 -7.29 -31.73
C LEU A 792 -6.68 -7.30 -30.48
N SER A 793 -6.84 -6.31 -29.59
CA SER A 793 -6.16 -6.27 -28.29
C SER A 793 -6.54 -7.46 -27.40
N GLN A 794 -7.80 -7.91 -27.44
CA GLN A 794 -8.22 -9.15 -26.78
C GLN A 794 -7.53 -10.38 -27.37
N VAL A 795 -7.56 -10.55 -28.70
CA VAL A 795 -6.95 -11.69 -29.42
C VAL A 795 -5.42 -11.78 -29.23
N LEU A 796 -4.74 -10.65 -29.07
CA LEU A 796 -3.30 -10.59 -28.74
C LEU A 796 -2.97 -10.89 -27.27
N GLY A 797 -3.98 -11.14 -26.43
CA GLY A 797 -3.83 -11.32 -24.98
C GLY A 797 -3.54 -10.02 -24.22
N HIS A 798 -3.62 -8.86 -24.88
CA HIS A 798 -3.31 -7.56 -24.25
C HIS A 798 -4.39 -7.10 -23.27
N HIS A 799 -5.60 -7.66 -23.30
CA HIS A 799 -6.66 -7.35 -22.32
C HIS A 799 -6.27 -7.64 -20.85
N HIS A 800 -5.38 -8.62 -20.60
CA HIS A 800 -4.78 -8.87 -19.27
C HIS A 800 -3.41 -8.17 -19.09
N SER A 801 -2.99 -7.31 -20.02
CA SER A 801 -1.74 -6.55 -19.92
C SER A 801 -1.92 -5.35 -18.99
N THR A 802 -0.91 -5.06 -18.16
CA THR A 802 -0.91 -3.90 -17.25
C THR A 802 -0.69 -2.55 -17.95
N PHE A 803 -0.91 -2.53 -19.27
CA PHE A 803 -0.82 -1.40 -20.20
C PHE A 803 -2.19 -1.11 -20.86
N TYR A 804 -3.14 -2.05 -20.78
CA TYR A 804 -4.44 -1.96 -21.45
C TYR A 804 -5.39 -0.99 -20.73
N SER A 805 -5.56 0.17 -21.33
CA SER A 805 -6.59 1.14 -20.96
C SER A 805 -7.93 0.76 -21.60
N SER A 806 -8.88 0.29 -20.78
CA SER A 806 -10.26 0.05 -21.21
C SER A 806 -10.97 1.34 -21.63
N ILE A 807 -10.61 2.49 -21.02
CA ILE A 807 -11.25 3.78 -21.31
C ILE A 807 -10.86 4.35 -22.69
N ASP A 808 -9.64 4.07 -23.17
CA ASP A 808 -9.21 4.48 -24.52
C ASP A 808 -9.88 3.66 -25.64
N GLU A 809 -10.20 2.38 -25.37
CA GLU A 809 -10.91 1.53 -26.33
C GLU A 809 -12.41 1.81 -26.37
N LEU A 810 -12.99 2.26 -25.25
CA LEU A 810 -14.43 2.40 -25.09
C LEU A 810 -15.12 3.27 -26.15
N PRO A 811 -14.57 4.42 -26.62
CA PRO A 811 -15.16 5.19 -27.73
C PRO A 811 -15.43 4.38 -29.01
N SER A 812 -14.67 3.30 -29.23
CA SER A 812 -14.81 2.43 -30.41
C SER A 812 -15.80 1.28 -30.21
N LEU A 813 -16.14 0.95 -28.95
CA LEU A 813 -17.15 -0.04 -28.56
C LEU A 813 -18.52 0.63 -28.36
N ASP A 814 -18.57 1.62 -27.47
CA ASP A 814 -19.74 2.43 -27.14
C ASP A 814 -19.34 3.90 -26.88
N SER A 815 -19.60 4.75 -27.87
CA SER A 815 -19.31 6.19 -27.78
C SER A 815 -20.28 6.98 -26.89
N GLU A 816 -21.38 6.40 -26.44
CA GLU A 816 -22.35 7.05 -25.54
C GLU A 816 -22.04 6.72 -24.09
N PHE A 817 -21.79 5.45 -23.77
CA PHE A 817 -21.29 5.05 -22.45
C PHE A 817 -19.96 5.74 -22.12
N TYR A 818 -19.05 5.88 -23.08
CA TYR A 818 -17.83 6.71 -22.92
C TYR A 818 -18.15 8.17 -22.53
N LYS A 819 -19.08 8.84 -23.24
CA LYS A 819 -19.46 10.23 -22.92
C LYS A 819 -20.05 10.34 -21.52
N ASN A 820 -20.84 9.36 -21.10
CA ASN A 820 -21.46 9.33 -19.77
C ASN A 820 -20.39 9.17 -18.68
N LEU A 821 -19.45 8.22 -18.82
CA LEU A 821 -18.33 8.07 -17.88
C LEU A 821 -17.42 9.32 -17.84
N THR A 822 -17.08 9.89 -19.00
CA THR A 822 -16.28 11.13 -19.05
C THR A 822 -17.02 12.33 -18.45
N SER A 823 -18.35 12.37 -18.54
CA SER A 823 -19.17 13.39 -17.87
C SER A 823 -19.19 13.23 -16.34
N ILE A 824 -19.21 11.99 -15.84
CA ILE A 824 -19.10 11.68 -14.40
C ILE A 824 -17.68 12.00 -13.89
N LYS A 825 -16.64 11.73 -14.68
CA LYS A 825 -15.24 12.08 -14.37
C LYS A 825 -15.02 13.60 -14.32
N ARG A 826 -15.70 14.36 -15.19
CA ARG A 826 -15.61 15.82 -15.31
C ARG A 826 -16.73 16.57 -14.55
N TYR A 827 -17.36 15.95 -13.55
CA TYR A 827 -18.41 16.57 -12.72
C TYR A 827 -17.80 17.37 -11.55
N ASP A 828 -17.99 18.70 -11.56
CA ASP A 828 -17.43 19.63 -10.56
C ASP A 828 -18.08 19.53 -9.15
N GLY A 829 -19.16 18.75 -8.98
CA GLY A 829 -19.90 18.62 -7.72
C GLY A 829 -19.47 17.44 -6.84
N ASP A 830 -20.34 17.00 -5.93
CA ASP A 830 -20.19 15.67 -5.30
C ASP A 830 -20.91 14.66 -6.20
N VAL A 831 -20.21 13.64 -6.70
CA VAL A 831 -20.79 12.60 -7.56
C VAL A 831 -21.93 11.84 -6.86
N SER A 832 -22.01 11.91 -5.53
CA SER A 832 -23.17 11.46 -4.75
C SER A 832 -24.49 12.15 -5.14
N ASP A 833 -24.44 13.40 -5.64
CA ASP A 833 -25.59 14.15 -6.16
C ASP A 833 -26.24 13.47 -7.38
N LEU A 834 -25.47 12.65 -8.12
CA LEU A 834 -25.94 11.94 -9.31
C LEU A 834 -26.79 10.69 -8.96
N GLY A 835 -26.86 10.30 -7.68
CA GLY A 835 -27.68 9.17 -7.21
C GLY A 835 -27.21 7.79 -7.70
N LEU A 836 -26.01 7.70 -8.27
CA LEU A 836 -25.44 6.46 -8.82
C LEU A 836 -25.06 5.47 -7.71
N THR A 837 -25.19 4.18 -8.00
CA THR A 837 -24.71 3.08 -7.15
C THR A 837 -23.65 2.25 -7.87
N LEU A 838 -22.94 1.39 -7.15
CA LEU A 838 -21.92 0.49 -7.74
C LEU A 838 -22.57 -0.77 -8.34
N SER A 839 -23.43 -0.56 -9.32
CA SER A 839 -24.19 -1.57 -10.07
C SER A 839 -24.56 -1.05 -11.46
N TYR A 840 -24.82 -1.95 -12.40
CA TYR A 840 -25.35 -1.62 -13.74
C TYR A 840 -26.51 -2.54 -14.12
N ASP A 841 -27.34 -2.10 -15.07
CA ASP A 841 -28.45 -2.87 -15.61
C ASP A 841 -28.16 -3.28 -17.06
N GLU A 842 -28.39 -4.55 -17.41
CA GLU A 842 -28.29 -5.12 -18.75
C GLU A 842 -29.67 -5.61 -19.23
N GLU A 843 -30.02 -5.37 -20.50
CA GLU A 843 -31.24 -5.92 -21.11
C GLU A 843 -30.94 -7.28 -21.78
N VAL A 844 -31.12 -8.36 -21.02
CA VAL A 844 -30.93 -9.73 -21.50
C VAL A 844 -32.25 -10.29 -22.03
N MET A 845 -32.36 -10.40 -23.36
CA MET A 845 -33.55 -10.95 -24.06
C MET A 845 -34.89 -10.26 -23.70
N GLY A 846 -34.87 -8.95 -23.45
CA GLY A 846 -36.06 -8.18 -23.04
C GLY A 846 -36.36 -8.22 -21.54
N GLN A 847 -35.51 -8.86 -20.72
CA GLN A 847 -35.53 -8.75 -19.27
C GLN A 847 -34.38 -7.87 -18.79
N LEU A 848 -34.68 -6.85 -17.99
CA LEU A 848 -33.67 -6.06 -17.30
C LEU A 848 -33.07 -6.88 -16.14
N VAL A 849 -31.75 -7.05 -16.13
CA VAL A 849 -30.99 -7.75 -15.10
C VAL A 849 -30.01 -6.77 -14.47
N CYS A 850 -29.96 -6.73 -13.14
CA CYS A 850 -29.16 -5.76 -12.39
C CYS A 850 -27.93 -6.45 -11.77
N HIS A 851 -26.73 -6.02 -12.15
CA HIS A 851 -25.42 -6.60 -11.80
C HIS A 851 -24.69 -5.70 -10.78
N GLU A 852 -23.98 -6.28 -9.81
CA GLU A 852 -23.16 -5.51 -8.87
C GLU A 852 -21.72 -5.37 -9.38
N LEU A 853 -21.14 -4.17 -9.32
CA LEU A 853 -19.72 -3.94 -9.67
C LEU A 853 -18.76 -4.33 -8.54
N ILE A 854 -19.26 -4.39 -7.31
CA ILE A 854 -18.59 -4.94 -6.12
C ILE A 854 -19.66 -5.58 -5.20
N PRO A 855 -19.31 -6.55 -4.33
CA PRO A 855 -20.29 -7.19 -3.43
C PRO A 855 -21.03 -6.19 -2.53
N GLY A 856 -22.36 -6.12 -2.64
CA GLY A 856 -23.23 -5.15 -1.96
C GLY A 856 -23.37 -3.79 -2.67
N GLY A 857 -22.79 -3.64 -3.86
CA GLY A 857 -22.68 -2.39 -4.61
C GLY A 857 -24.00 -1.68 -4.91
N LYS A 858 -25.13 -2.40 -5.00
CA LYS A 858 -26.49 -1.81 -5.14
C LYS A 858 -26.90 -0.94 -3.96
N THR A 859 -26.21 -1.02 -2.83
CA THR A 859 -26.46 -0.21 -1.63
C THR A 859 -25.37 0.82 -1.36
N MET A 860 -24.32 0.86 -2.19
CA MET A 860 -23.18 1.76 -2.04
C MET A 860 -23.26 2.89 -3.07
N PRO A 861 -23.42 4.16 -2.64
CA PRO A 861 -23.43 5.29 -3.56
C PRO A 861 -22.04 5.52 -4.15
N VAL A 862 -21.99 6.02 -5.38
CA VAL A 862 -20.77 6.59 -5.96
C VAL A 862 -20.51 7.95 -5.29
N THR A 863 -19.27 8.21 -4.90
CA THR A 863 -18.82 9.41 -4.19
C THR A 863 -17.49 9.87 -4.77
N ASN A 864 -17.07 11.11 -4.53
CA ASN A 864 -15.76 11.59 -4.99
C ASN A 864 -14.57 10.77 -4.42
N GLU A 865 -14.73 10.07 -3.29
CA GLU A 865 -13.68 9.18 -2.74
C GLU A 865 -13.60 7.79 -3.42
N ASN A 866 -14.65 7.32 -4.13
CA ASN A 866 -14.64 6.02 -4.84
C ASN A 866 -14.70 6.12 -6.38
N ASN A 867 -15.22 7.22 -6.94
CA ASN A 867 -15.37 7.45 -8.38
C ASN A 867 -14.04 7.36 -9.16
N ALA A 868 -12.97 7.95 -8.63
CA ALA A 868 -11.80 8.34 -9.43
C ALA A 868 -10.64 7.33 -9.52
N ALA A 869 -10.68 6.19 -8.81
CA ALA A 869 -9.51 5.30 -8.71
C ALA A 869 -9.79 3.78 -8.64
N SER A 870 -11.06 3.33 -8.65
CA SER A 870 -11.41 1.91 -8.44
C SER A 870 -12.17 1.26 -9.60
N HIS A 871 -12.74 2.04 -10.53
CA HIS A 871 -13.73 1.52 -11.49
C HIS A 871 -13.29 1.49 -12.97
N SER A 872 -12.09 2.00 -13.30
CA SER A 872 -11.42 1.69 -14.57
C SER A 872 -10.87 0.26 -14.63
N HIS A 873 -10.63 -0.38 -13.48
CA HIS A 873 -10.05 -1.73 -13.38
C HIS A 873 -11.00 -2.82 -12.87
N SER A 874 -12.09 -2.50 -12.17
CA SER A 874 -13.08 -3.55 -11.82
C SER A 874 -13.84 -4.09 -13.04
N LEU A 875 -13.84 -3.35 -14.15
CA LEU A 875 -14.27 -3.83 -15.48
C LEU A 875 -13.20 -4.67 -16.22
N GLN A 876 -12.25 -5.29 -15.49
CA GLN A 876 -11.19 -6.15 -16.03
C GLN A 876 -11.02 -7.50 -15.31
N GLU A 877 -11.79 -7.79 -14.25
CA GLU A 877 -11.66 -9.03 -13.44
C GLU A 877 -12.90 -9.96 -13.44
N ASP A 878 -13.97 -9.62 -14.17
CA ASP A 878 -15.12 -10.50 -14.49
C ASP A 878 -15.19 -10.79 -16.01
#